data_AF-A0A2G2WNK7-F1
#
_entry.id   AF-A0A2G2WNK7-F1
#
_cell.length_a   1.000
_cell.length_b   1.000
_cell.length_c   1.000
_cell.angle_alpha   90.00
_cell.angle_beta   90.00
_cell.angle_gamma   90.00
#
_symmetry.space_group_name_H-M   'P 1'
#
loop_
_entity.id
_entity.type
_entity.pdbx_description
1 polymer ?
#
loop_
_entity_poly.entity_id
_entity_poly.type
_entity_poly.pdbx_seq_one_letter_code
_entity_poly.pdbx_strand_id
1 'polypeptide(L)'
;MEEERGVLVEKLINIVNEISGISEFRSSVKKEYCNLGRRLKLLIPMFEEIRDIKEQIPEESMKALVSLKEALELTKELLKFGSEGSKIYLVLEREQIMNKFHEVTAQLEQALGGVHYEELDISDEVKEQVELVLSQFQRAKGRVDTPDPELHEDLLSLYSNNNAAIDQAVLRQLVQKLQLTRIYDLQQESCALHEMVTATGEDPEERIEKMSVILRKIKDFVLTETPEIDSSSREMSSTCSGQASINTTHKAPVIPDDFRCPISLELMKDPVIVSSGQTYERSSIEKWLEAGHSTCPKTQQVLTSNVITPNYVLRSLIAQWCEVNGVEPPKRPGSLPSKSASVCTPAERSKIEILLRKLTSGSPEDCLSATGEIRLLAKRNADNRVAIAEAGAIPLLVDLLSTPDSRIQEHAVTALLNLSICEDNKRSIVISGAVPGIVHVLKKGSTEARENAAAALFSLSVIDENKVIIGTYGAIPPLVTLLSDGTQRGKKDAATALFNLCIYQGNKGKAVRAGVVLTLMELLTEPQGGMIDEALAILAILSSHPEGKTNIGAAGAVPVLVNVITNGSPRNKENAAAVLVHLCSGDQHHLVEVQELGVMGPLLDLVQNGTERGKRKATQLLERINRYAEQQKQAQTESEAPINAQLHNQLSQSPPSSANALDS
;
A
#
# COMPACT_ATOMS: atom_id res chain seq x y z
N MET A 1 31.68 7.65 11.84
CA MET A 1 30.76 6.63 12.39
C MET A 1 29.30 7.07 12.40
N GLU A 2 28.85 8.08 13.15
CA GLU A 2 27.43 8.52 13.11
C GLU A 2 27.00 9.05 11.73
N GLU A 3 27.83 9.88 11.10
CA GLU A 3 27.58 10.44 9.77
C GLU A 3 27.62 9.34 8.68
N GLU A 4 28.49 8.34 8.84
CA GLU A 4 28.58 7.17 7.95
C GLU A 4 27.35 6.24 8.09
N ARG A 5 26.82 6.07 9.31
CA ARG A 5 25.58 5.33 9.57
C ARG A 5 24.38 6.03 8.93
N GLY A 6 24.22 7.33 9.16
CA GLY A 6 23.11 8.10 8.58
C GLY A 6 23.08 7.98 7.05
N VAL A 7 24.24 8.15 6.42
CA VAL A 7 24.40 8.00 4.96
C VAL A 7 24.11 6.57 4.49
N LEU A 8 24.52 5.55 5.24
CA LEU A 8 24.24 4.15 4.89
C LEU A 8 22.74 3.84 4.95
N VAL A 9 22.06 4.27 6.02
CA VAL A 9 20.64 4.00 6.23
C VAL A 9 19.76 4.76 5.24
N GLU A 10 20.09 6.01 4.92
CA GLU A 10 19.41 6.74 3.84
C GLU A 10 19.57 6.04 2.48
N LYS A 11 20.77 5.51 2.18
CA LYS A 11 20.98 4.72 0.97
C LYS A 11 20.12 3.46 0.95
N LEU A 12 20.01 2.73 2.07
CA LEU A 12 19.15 1.55 2.19
C LEU A 12 17.68 1.89 1.90
N ILE A 13 17.15 2.97 2.48
CA ILE A 13 15.78 3.45 2.24
C ILE A 13 15.58 3.81 0.76
N ASN A 14 16.53 4.54 0.16
CA ASN A 14 16.45 4.93 -1.24
C ASN A 14 16.43 3.72 -2.18
N ILE A 15 17.31 2.74 -1.96
CA ILE A 15 17.36 1.51 -2.78
C ILE A 15 16.04 0.74 -2.67
N VAL A 16 15.47 0.60 -1.48
CA VAL A 16 14.18 -0.09 -1.29
C VAL A 16 13.02 0.67 -1.95
N ASN A 17 13.03 2.00 -1.91
CA ASN A 17 12.03 2.81 -2.62
C ASN A 17 12.17 2.68 -4.14
N GLU A 18 13.39 2.68 -4.67
CA GLU A 18 13.65 2.42 -6.08
C GLU A 18 13.17 1.01 -6.49
N ILE A 19 13.50 -0.02 -5.72
CA ILE A 19 12.99 -1.39 -5.90
C ILE A 19 11.46 -1.42 -5.92
N SER A 20 10.81 -0.71 -5.00
CA SER A 20 9.36 -0.63 -4.90
C SER A 20 8.71 0.12 -6.06
N GLY A 21 9.47 0.99 -6.73
CA GLY A 21 9.05 1.73 -7.92
C GLY A 21 9.18 0.93 -9.22
N ILE A 22 9.90 -0.19 -9.23
CA ILE A 22 9.99 -1.07 -10.41
C ILE A 22 8.64 -1.76 -10.61
N SER A 23 7.98 -1.42 -11.71
CA SER A 23 6.71 -2.01 -12.14
C SER A 23 6.87 -2.80 -13.44
N GLU A 24 5.79 -3.44 -13.90
CA GLU A 24 5.70 -4.08 -15.22
C GLU A 24 6.64 -5.26 -15.49
N PHE A 25 6.96 -6.07 -14.47
CA PHE A 25 7.74 -7.30 -14.64
C PHE A 25 7.18 -8.23 -15.73
N ARG A 26 8.08 -8.83 -16.51
CA ARG A 26 7.75 -9.81 -17.55
C ARG A 26 7.05 -11.04 -16.95
N SER A 27 6.14 -11.65 -17.71
CA SER A 27 5.25 -12.72 -17.24
C SER A 27 5.96 -13.90 -16.58
N SER A 28 7.15 -14.25 -17.05
CA SER A 28 7.97 -15.38 -16.55
C SER A 28 8.51 -15.20 -15.14
N VAL A 29 8.67 -13.97 -14.64
CA VAL A 29 9.25 -13.69 -13.31
C VAL A 29 8.34 -12.81 -12.44
N LYS A 30 7.19 -12.39 -12.99
CA LYS A 30 6.31 -11.36 -12.42
C LYS A 30 5.88 -11.66 -11.00
N LYS A 31 5.54 -12.92 -10.70
CA LYS A 31 5.00 -13.29 -9.38
C LYS A 31 6.10 -13.19 -8.32
N GLU A 32 7.24 -13.80 -8.59
CA GLU A 32 8.41 -13.88 -7.71
C GLU A 32 8.95 -12.48 -7.44
N TYR A 33 9.08 -11.66 -8.48
CA TYR A 33 9.69 -10.34 -8.42
C TYR A 33 8.76 -9.32 -7.74
N CYS A 34 7.45 -9.35 -8.04
CA CYS A 34 6.46 -8.56 -7.29
C CYS A 34 6.45 -8.90 -5.79
N ASN A 35 6.55 -10.20 -5.45
CA ASN A 35 6.54 -10.62 -4.06
C ASN A 35 7.81 -10.17 -3.34
N LEU A 36 8.97 -10.27 -3.99
CA LEU A 36 10.24 -9.80 -3.43
C LEU A 36 10.21 -8.29 -3.17
N GLY A 37 9.79 -7.48 -4.15
CA GLY A 37 9.68 -6.03 -3.99
C GLY A 37 8.72 -5.62 -2.85
N ARG A 38 7.57 -6.28 -2.74
CA ARG A 38 6.60 -6.05 -1.64
C ARG A 38 7.19 -6.37 -0.26
N ARG A 39 7.93 -7.48 -0.14
CA ARG A 39 8.58 -7.87 1.12
C ARG A 39 9.64 -6.89 1.55
N LEU A 40 10.49 -6.46 0.62
CA LEU A 40 11.55 -5.49 0.91
C LEU A 40 11.00 -4.14 1.34
N LYS A 41 9.86 -3.71 0.79
CA LYS A 41 9.16 -2.49 1.24
C LYS A 41 8.78 -2.51 2.72
N LEU A 42 8.55 -3.69 3.30
CA LEU A 42 8.25 -3.85 4.72
C LEU A 42 9.47 -3.55 5.62
N LEU A 43 10.68 -3.41 5.08
CA LEU A 43 11.87 -3.09 5.88
C LEU A 43 12.08 -1.58 6.08
N ILE A 44 11.31 -0.73 5.40
CA ILE A 44 11.44 0.73 5.53
C ILE A 44 11.30 1.22 6.99
N PRO A 45 10.29 0.79 7.78
CA PRO A 45 10.17 1.21 9.17
C PRO A 45 11.40 0.85 10.02
N MET A 46 12.03 -0.30 9.75
CA MET A 46 13.26 -0.70 10.43
C MET A 46 14.40 0.28 10.15
N PHE A 47 14.62 0.65 8.89
CA PHE A 47 15.66 1.62 8.54
C PHE A 47 15.38 3.01 9.13
N GLU A 48 14.11 3.44 9.14
CA GLU A 48 13.74 4.71 9.76
C GLU A 48 14.04 4.74 11.25
N GLU A 49 13.73 3.67 11.99
CA GLU A 49 14.06 3.58 13.41
C GLU A 49 15.57 3.48 13.64
N ILE A 50 16.32 2.70 12.86
CA ILE A 50 17.79 2.59 12.95
C ILE A 50 18.48 3.94 12.70
N ARG A 51 17.95 4.77 11.78
CA ARG A 51 18.48 6.12 11.50
C ARG A 51 18.39 7.01 12.75
N ASP A 52 17.31 6.85 13.50
CA ASP A 52 16.95 7.75 14.60
C ASP A 52 17.58 7.32 15.95
N ILE A 53 18.27 6.17 16.00
CA ILE A 53 19.04 5.69 17.17
C ILE A 53 20.17 6.68 17.49
N LYS A 54 20.23 7.16 18.74
CA LYS A 54 21.26 8.10 19.21
C LYS A 54 22.54 7.44 19.72
N GLU A 55 22.48 6.15 19.98
CA GLU A 55 23.59 5.37 20.55
C GLU A 55 24.43 4.71 19.45
N GLN A 56 25.63 4.22 19.80
CA GLN A 56 26.46 3.48 18.84
C GLN A 56 25.85 2.12 18.56
N ILE A 57 25.68 1.80 17.28
CA ILE A 57 25.22 0.48 16.83
C ILE A 57 26.39 -0.51 16.93
N PRO A 58 26.16 -1.75 17.37
CA PRO A 58 27.18 -2.80 17.37
C PRO A 58 27.88 -2.92 16.00
N GLU A 59 29.21 -3.08 16.01
CA GLU A 59 30.00 -3.15 14.76
C GLU A 59 29.55 -4.30 13.86
N GLU A 60 29.08 -5.40 14.45
CA GLU A 60 28.53 -6.57 13.76
C GLU A 60 27.22 -6.22 13.03
N SER A 61 26.31 -5.50 13.68
CA SER A 61 25.08 -4.98 13.06
C SER A 61 25.38 -3.98 11.95
N MET A 62 26.40 -3.12 12.11
CA MET A 62 26.83 -2.21 11.04
C MET A 62 27.39 -2.97 9.83
N LYS A 63 28.18 -4.03 10.03
CA LYS A 63 28.65 -4.90 8.94
C LYS A 63 27.49 -5.59 8.24
N ALA A 64 26.51 -6.09 9.01
CA ALA A 64 25.30 -6.70 8.46
C ALA A 64 24.48 -5.72 7.59
N LEU A 65 24.36 -4.46 8.01
CA LEU A 65 23.70 -3.41 7.22
C LEU A 65 24.45 -3.07 5.91
N VAL A 66 25.79 -3.13 5.91
CA VAL A 66 26.58 -2.96 4.68
C VAL A 66 26.35 -4.14 3.74
N SER A 67 26.40 -5.38 4.24
CA SER A 67 26.07 -6.57 3.46
C SER A 67 24.63 -6.53 2.92
N LEU A 68 23.69 -5.99 3.70
CA LEU A 68 22.30 -5.81 3.28
C LEU A 68 22.18 -4.80 2.14
N LYS A 69 22.97 -3.72 2.18
CA LYS A 69 23.03 -2.74 1.07
C LYS A 69 23.49 -3.41 -0.22
N GLU A 70 24.55 -4.22 -0.16
CA GLU A 70 25.07 -4.94 -1.33
C GLU A 70 24.03 -5.91 -1.90
N ALA A 71 23.38 -6.70 -1.04
CA ALA A 71 22.31 -7.61 -1.43
C ALA A 71 21.10 -6.87 -2.04
N LEU A 72 20.76 -5.68 -1.53
CA LEU A 72 19.70 -4.83 -2.07
C LEU A 72 20.05 -4.24 -3.44
N GLU A 73 21.29 -3.83 -3.68
CA GLU A 73 21.71 -3.36 -5.02
C GLU A 73 21.68 -4.52 -6.04
N LEU A 74 22.16 -5.71 -5.67
CA LEU A 74 22.03 -6.90 -6.50
C LEU A 74 20.55 -7.27 -6.77
N THR A 75 19.68 -7.08 -5.77
CA THR A 75 18.23 -7.26 -5.94
C THR A 75 17.66 -6.25 -6.92
N LYS A 76 18.05 -4.98 -6.81
CA LYS A 76 17.60 -3.93 -7.71
C LYS A 76 18.01 -4.20 -9.15
N GLU A 77 19.25 -4.61 -9.39
CA GLU A 77 19.72 -5.02 -10.71
C GLU A 77 18.91 -6.21 -11.26
N LEU A 78 18.68 -7.23 -10.43
CA LEU A 78 17.88 -8.40 -10.80
C LEU A 78 16.44 -8.02 -11.16
N LEU A 79 15.80 -7.17 -10.35
CA LEU A 79 14.42 -6.74 -10.59
C LEU A 79 14.30 -5.85 -11.82
N LYS A 80 15.26 -4.93 -12.05
CA LYS A 80 15.33 -4.15 -13.29
C LYS A 80 15.44 -5.06 -14.51
N PHE A 81 16.33 -6.04 -14.43
CA PHE A 81 16.49 -7.04 -15.49
C PHE A 81 15.18 -7.80 -15.79
N GLY A 82 14.39 -8.14 -14.77
CA GLY A 82 13.07 -8.77 -14.96
C GLY A 82 11.95 -7.84 -15.46
N SER A 83 12.17 -6.53 -15.47
CA SER A 83 11.22 -5.54 -16.02
C SER A 83 11.60 -5.14 -17.45
N GLU A 84 12.88 -4.85 -17.67
CA GLU A 84 13.40 -4.28 -18.92
C GLU A 84 13.92 -5.37 -19.89
N GLY A 85 14.40 -6.50 -19.36
CA GLY A 85 15.06 -7.56 -20.14
C GLY A 85 14.17 -8.29 -21.15
N SER A 86 14.85 -9.03 -22.05
CA SER A 86 14.22 -9.81 -23.12
C SER A 86 13.31 -10.90 -22.56
N LYS A 87 12.09 -10.97 -23.09
CA LYS A 87 11.12 -12.00 -22.73
C LYS A 87 11.59 -13.39 -23.17
N ILE A 88 12.19 -13.50 -24.35
CA ILE A 88 12.75 -14.74 -24.89
C ILE A 88 13.88 -15.26 -23.98
N TYR A 89 14.80 -14.37 -23.58
CA TYR A 89 15.89 -14.72 -22.69
C TYR A 89 15.38 -15.20 -21.33
N LEU A 90 14.43 -14.46 -20.73
CA LEU A 90 13.89 -14.79 -19.41
C LEU A 90 13.21 -16.16 -19.36
N VAL A 91 12.70 -16.64 -20.50
CA VAL A 91 12.08 -17.98 -20.61
C VAL A 91 13.13 -19.06 -20.83
N LEU A 92 14.13 -18.85 -21.70
CA LEU A 92 15.15 -19.86 -22.01
C LEU A 92 16.13 -20.07 -20.87
N GLU A 93 16.62 -18.99 -20.27
CA GLU A 93 17.63 -19.04 -19.21
C GLU A 93 16.99 -19.03 -17.82
N ARG A 94 15.74 -19.54 -17.72
CA ARG A 94 14.95 -19.53 -16.47
C ARG A 94 15.70 -20.14 -15.28
N GLU A 95 16.49 -21.18 -15.50
CA GLU A 95 17.25 -21.85 -14.44
C GLU A 95 18.34 -20.93 -13.89
N GLN A 96 19.07 -20.26 -14.77
CA GLN A 96 20.11 -19.31 -14.39
C GLN A 96 19.50 -18.11 -13.63
N ILE A 97 18.37 -17.60 -14.10
CA ILE A 97 17.67 -16.47 -13.50
C ILE A 97 17.12 -16.84 -12.12
N MET A 98 16.53 -18.03 -11.98
CA MET A 98 16.02 -18.51 -10.70
C MET A 98 17.15 -18.81 -9.72
N ASN A 99 18.28 -19.35 -10.19
CA ASN A 99 19.48 -19.52 -9.36
C ASN A 99 19.97 -18.17 -8.82
N LYS A 100 20.07 -17.15 -9.69
CA LYS A 100 20.43 -15.79 -9.27
C LYS A 100 19.41 -15.18 -8.29
N PHE A 101 18.12 -15.41 -8.51
CA PHE A 101 17.06 -14.99 -7.58
C PHE A 101 17.20 -15.65 -6.21
N HIS A 102 17.46 -16.96 -6.16
CA HIS A 102 17.67 -17.69 -4.92
C HIS A 102 18.95 -17.27 -4.20
N GLU A 103 20.04 -17.03 -4.95
CA GLU A 103 21.29 -16.51 -4.42
C GLU A 103 21.09 -15.15 -3.75
N VAL A 104 20.48 -14.19 -4.45
CA VAL A 104 20.20 -12.86 -3.92
C VAL A 104 19.26 -12.92 -2.71
N THR A 105 18.23 -13.77 -2.77
CA THR A 105 17.31 -13.97 -1.63
C THR A 105 18.04 -14.55 -0.41
N ALA A 106 19.00 -15.46 -0.61
CA ALA A 106 19.82 -16.01 0.46
C ALA A 106 20.78 -14.97 1.05
N GLN A 107 21.35 -14.09 0.22
CA GLN A 107 22.18 -12.97 0.69
C GLN A 107 21.36 -11.97 1.52
N LEU A 108 20.13 -11.64 1.10
CA LEU A 108 19.20 -10.81 1.87
C LEU A 108 18.85 -11.46 3.22
N GLU A 109 18.53 -12.76 3.22
CA GLU A 109 18.26 -13.54 4.44
C GLU A 109 19.46 -13.51 5.40
N GLN A 110 20.66 -13.79 4.89
CA GLN A 110 21.88 -13.81 5.69
C GLN A 110 22.22 -12.44 6.26
N ALA A 111 22.12 -11.39 5.44
CA ALA A 111 22.41 -10.02 5.87
C ALA A 111 21.40 -9.52 6.91
N LEU A 112 20.11 -9.80 6.72
CA LEU A 112 19.09 -9.48 7.71
C LEU A 112 19.23 -10.31 8.99
N GLY A 113 19.59 -11.59 8.88
CA GLY A 113 19.80 -12.46 10.04
C GLY A 113 21.05 -12.13 10.85
N GLY A 114 22.02 -11.43 10.26
CA GLY A 114 23.24 -10.99 10.92
C GLY A 114 23.11 -9.70 11.73
N VAL A 115 21.94 -9.05 11.73
CA VAL A 115 21.69 -7.85 12.54
C VAL A 115 21.27 -8.28 13.95
N HIS A 116 21.96 -7.76 14.97
CA HIS A 116 21.67 -8.06 16.38
C HIS A 116 20.52 -7.19 16.88
N TYR A 117 19.28 -7.52 16.53
CA TYR A 117 18.09 -6.72 16.84
C TYR A 117 17.83 -6.52 18.34
N GLU A 118 18.29 -7.43 19.20
CA GLU A 118 18.12 -7.31 20.66
C GLU A 118 18.99 -6.22 21.29
N GLU A 119 20.06 -5.82 20.60
CA GLU A 119 20.96 -4.75 21.01
C GLU A 119 20.62 -3.41 20.31
N LEU A 120 19.59 -3.39 19.47
CA LEU A 120 19.08 -2.18 18.83
C LEU A 120 17.87 -1.63 19.58
N ASP A 121 17.87 -0.32 19.82
CA ASP A 121 16.71 0.43 20.35
C ASP A 121 15.66 0.65 19.25
N ILE A 122 15.11 -0.45 18.72
CA ILE A 122 14.01 -0.48 17.77
C ILE A 122 12.78 -1.15 18.41
N SER A 123 11.59 -0.79 17.93
CA SER A 123 10.32 -1.24 18.50
C SER A 123 10.07 -2.74 18.29
N ASP A 124 9.41 -3.38 19.27
CA ASP A 124 9.06 -4.82 19.21
C ASP A 124 8.23 -5.16 17.96
N GLU A 125 7.37 -4.23 17.50
CA GLU A 125 6.59 -4.39 16.26
C GLU A 125 7.49 -4.44 15.02
N VAL A 126 8.52 -3.59 14.96
CA VAL A 126 9.51 -3.62 13.86
C VAL A 126 10.32 -4.92 13.91
N LYS A 127 10.69 -5.40 15.11
CA LYS A 127 11.33 -6.70 15.28
C LYS A 127 10.45 -7.84 14.75
N GLU A 128 9.18 -7.89 15.17
CA GLU A 128 8.19 -8.88 14.68
C GLU A 128 7.99 -8.79 13.15
N GLN A 129 7.99 -7.58 12.59
CA GLN A 129 7.87 -7.35 11.15
C GLN A 129 9.10 -7.86 10.38
N VAL A 130 10.30 -7.65 10.91
CA VAL A 130 11.55 -8.16 10.32
C VAL A 130 11.63 -9.69 10.44
N GLU A 131 11.24 -10.26 11.57
CA GLU A 131 11.11 -11.70 11.76
C GLU A 131 10.13 -12.32 10.76
N LEU A 132 8.99 -11.66 10.50
CA LEU A 132 8.04 -12.09 9.49
C LEU A 132 8.66 -12.10 8.09
N VAL A 133 9.42 -11.06 7.73
CA VAL A 133 10.13 -10.97 6.44
C VAL A 133 11.18 -12.08 6.32
N LEU A 134 11.99 -12.32 7.37
CA LEU A 134 12.97 -13.40 7.44
C LEU A 134 12.30 -14.78 7.28
N SER A 135 11.20 -15.03 8.00
CA SER A 135 10.41 -16.26 7.86
C SER A 135 9.87 -16.44 6.44
N GLN A 136 9.48 -15.36 5.77
CA GLN A 136 9.01 -15.42 4.38
C GLN A 136 10.14 -15.70 3.37
N PHE A 137 11.36 -15.24 3.64
CA PHE A 137 12.54 -15.60 2.84
C PHE A 137 12.90 -17.08 3.03
N GLN A 138 12.91 -17.56 4.27
CA GLN A 138 13.13 -18.99 4.59
C GLN A 138 12.09 -19.90 3.95
N ARG A 139 10.80 -19.54 4.00
CA ARG A 139 9.71 -20.31 3.38
C ARG A 139 9.73 -20.29 1.85
N ALA A 140 10.42 -19.32 1.25
CA ALA A 140 10.61 -19.26 -0.20
C ALA A 140 11.78 -20.16 -0.67
N LYS A 141 12.70 -20.54 0.23
CA LYS A 141 13.80 -21.48 0.00
C LYS A 141 13.23 -22.87 -0.28
N GLY A 142 13.16 -23.26 -1.55
CA GLY A 142 12.66 -24.58 -1.99
C GLY A 142 11.28 -24.60 -2.65
N ARG A 143 10.62 -23.44 -2.85
CA ARG A 143 9.44 -23.37 -3.74
C ARG A 143 9.89 -23.04 -5.16
N VAL A 144 9.97 -24.07 -6.00
CA VAL A 144 10.12 -23.90 -7.45
C VAL A 144 8.71 -23.88 -8.04
N ASP A 145 8.04 -22.72 -8.00
CA ASP A 145 6.89 -22.52 -8.87
C ASP A 145 7.47 -22.31 -10.29
N THR A 146 7.34 -23.31 -11.17
CA THR A 146 7.72 -23.16 -12.59
C THR A 146 6.60 -22.43 -13.33
N PRO A 147 6.80 -21.19 -13.78
CA PRO A 147 5.81 -20.53 -14.62
C PRO A 147 5.83 -21.15 -16.01
N ASP A 148 4.69 -21.73 -16.40
CA ASP A 148 4.34 -22.20 -17.73
C ASP A 148 5.41 -23.13 -18.39
N PRO A 149 5.49 -24.41 -17.97
CA PRO A 149 6.43 -25.37 -18.54
C PRO A 149 6.23 -25.57 -20.06
N GLU A 150 5.00 -25.39 -20.55
CA GLU A 150 4.67 -25.47 -21.98
C GLU A 150 5.32 -24.33 -22.77
N LEU A 151 5.31 -23.10 -22.25
CA LEU A 151 5.96 -21.96 -22.91
C LEU A 151 7.47 -22.16 -23.11
N HIS A 152 8.13 -22.77 -22.12
CA HIS A 152 9.56 -23.07 -22.23
C HIS A 152 9.83 -24.21 -23.21
N GLU A 153 9.06 -25.30 -23.17
CA GLU A 153 9.21 -26.42 -24.10
C GLU A 153 8.94 -25.99 -25.55
N ASP A 154 7.88 -25.20 -25.79
CA ASP A 154 7.54 -24.64 -27.09
C ASP A 154 8.71 -23.81 -27.64
N LEU A 155 9.33 -22.99 -26.80
CA LEU A 155 10.41 -22.10 -27.21
C LEU A 155 11.76 -22.83 -27.33
N LEU A 156 12.01 -23.85 -26.49
CA LEU A 156 13.17 -24.74 -26.59
C LEU A 156 13.12 -25.62 -27.84
N SER A 157 11.93 -26.02 -28.27
CA SER A 157 11.70 -26.76 -29.52
C SER A 157 12.12 -25.94 -30.75
N LEU A 158 11.84 -24.62 -30.74
CA LEU A 158 12.30 -23.68 -31.77
C LEU A 158 13.79 -23.35 -31.66
N TYR A 159 14.33 -23.38 -30.44
CA TYR A 159 15.75 -23.16 -30.15
C TYR A 159 16.63 -24.31 -30.65
N SER A 160 16.13 -25.56 -30.62
CA SER A 160 16.90 -26.76 -30.96
C SER A 160 16.77 -27.21 -32.43
N ASN A 161 15.66 -26.90 -33.11
CA ASN A 161 15.40 -27.33 -34.49
C ASN A 161 15.57 -26.20 -35.51
N ASN A 162 16.73 -26.15 -36.16
CA ASN A 162 17.01 -25.11 -37.17
C ASN A 162 16.25 -25.25 -38.50
N ASN A 163 15.77 -26.46 -38.88
CA ASN A 163 15.32 -26.77 -40.26
C ASN A 163 14.00 -27.57 -40.41
N ALA A 164 13.19 -27.77 -39.37
CA ALA A 164 11.89 -28.47 -39.50
C ALA A 164 10.76 -27.47 -39.81
N ALA A 165 9.75 -27.91 -40.58
CA ALA A 165 8.54 -27.13 -40.86
C ALA A 165 7.91 -26.67 -39.55
N ILE A 166 7.88 -25.35 -39.34
CA ILE A 166 7.47 -24.77 -38.07
C ILE A 166 5.96 -24.94 -37.94
N ASP A 167 5.51 -25.51 -36.82
CA ASP A 167 4.09 -25.56 -36.53
C ASP A 167 3.59 -24.12 -36.27
N GLN A 168 2.80 -23.60 -37.22
CA GLN A 168 2.21 -22.27 -37.14
C GLN A 168 1.33 -22.11 -35.90
N ALA A 169 0.78 -23.19 -35.34
CA ALA A 169 0.02 -23.15 -34.09
C ALA A 169 0.92 -22.83 -32.89
N VAL A 170 2.12 -23.43 -32.83
CA VAL A 170 3.12 -23.18 -31.77
C VAL A 170 3.65 -21.75 -31.85
N LEU A 171 3.95 -21.24 -33.05
CA LEU A 171 4.37 -19.84 -33.23
C LEU A 171 3.29 -18.83 -32.79
N ARG A 172 2.01 -19.08 -33.11
CA ARG A 172 0.89 -18.25 -32.62
C ARG A 172 0.82 -18.24 -31.11
N GLN A 173 0.95 -19.42 -30.49
CA GLN A 173 0.91 -19.56 -29.04
C GLN A 173 2.07 -18.80 -28.37
N LEU A 174 3.28 -18.89 -28.93
CA LEU A 174 4.45 -18.15 -28.44
C LEU A 174 4.30 -16.63 -28.58
N VAL A 175 3.84 -16.16 -29.74
CA VAL A 175 3.55 -14.73 -29.99
C VAL A 175 2.55 -14.17 -28.96
N GLN A 176 1.50 -14.94 -28.66
CA GLN A 176 0.49 -14.55 -27.68
C GLN A 176 1.01 -14.61 -26.24
N LYS A 177 1.67 -15.71 -25.84
CA LYS A 177 2.19 -15.90 -24.47
C LYS A 177 3.33 -14.92 -24.15
N LEU A 178 4.20 -14.60 -25.11
CA LEU A 178 5.25 -13.59 -24.97
C LEU A 178 4.74 -12.16 -25.21
N GLN A 179 3.51 -11.98 -25.71
CA GLN A 179 2.96 -10.67 -26.07
C GLN A 179 3.88 -9.93 -27.06
N LEU A 180 4.30 -10.61 -28.12
CA LEU A 180 5.12 -10.07 -29.22
C LEU A 180 4.27 -9.96 -30.49
N THR A 181 3.10 -9.32 -30.37
CA THR A 181 2.07 -9.31 -31.40
C THR A 181 2.17 -8.12 -32.35
N ARG A 182 2.84 -7.03 -31.96
CA ARG A 182 3.01 -5.82 -32.77
C ARG A 182 4.47 -5.59 -33.13
N ILE A 183 4.71 -4.82 -34.20
CA ILE A 183 6.06 -4.40 -34.60
C ILE A 183 6.78 -3.65 -33.48
N TYR A 184 6.06 -2.81 -32.73
CA TYR A 184 6.61 -2.12 -31.56
C TYR A 184 7.13 -3.11 -30.50
N ASP A 185 6.39 -4.19 -30.22
CA ASP A 185 6.79 -5.20 -29.22
C ASP A 185 8.04 -5.96 -29.70
N LEU A 186 8.14 -6.23 -31.00
CA LEU A 186 9.29 -6.87 -31.63
C LEU A 186 10.52 -5.95 -31.62
N GLN A 187 10.33 -4.64 -31.82
CA GLN A 187 11.41 -3.64 -31.72
C GLN A 187 11.93 -3.55 -30.29
N GLN A 188 11.04 -3.49 -29.29
CA GLN A 188 11.44 -3.47 -27.88
C GLN A 188 12.15 -4.75 -27.46
N GLU A 189 11.67 -5.91 -27.89
CA GLU A 189 12.33 -7.19 -27.64
C GLU A 189 13.72 -7.27 -28.32
N SER A 190 13.84 -6.71 -29.54
CA SER A 190 15.13 -6.62 -30.23
C SER A 190 16.11 -5.69 -29.54
N CYS A 191 15.66 -4.54 -29.03
CA CYS A 191 16.49 -3.62 -28.25
C CYS A 191 16.96 -4.28 -26.96
N ALA A 192 16.05 -4.94 -26.22
CA ALA A 192 16.38 -5.64 -24.99
C ALA A 192 17.40 -6.77 -25.21
N LEU A 193 17.25 -7.57 -26.28
CA LEU A 193 18.26 -8.58 -26.64
C LEU A 193 19.61 -7.96 -27.01
N HIS A 194 19.63 -6.82 -27.69
CA HIS A 194 20.87 -6.15 -28.08
C HIS A 194 21.61 -5.53 -26.89
N GLU A 195 20.89 -4.87 -25.99
CA GLU A 195 21.47 -4.32 -24.75
C GLU A 195 22.12 -5.42 -23.90
N MET A 196 21.53 -6.63 -23.88
CA MET A 196 22.12 -7.78 -23.20
C MET A 196 23.46 -8.21 -23.79
N VAL A 197 23.64 -8.17 -25.12
CA VAL A 197 24.93 -8.45 -25.79
C VAL A 197 26.01 -7.46 -25.33
N THR A 198 25.62 -6.20 -25.14
CA THR A 198 26.58 -5.14 -24.76
C THR A 198 27.01 -5.18 -23.29
N ALA A 199 26.24 -5.86 -22.43
CA ALA A 199 26.48 -5.91 -20.98
C ALA A 199 27.31 -7.13 -20.52
N THR A 200 27.32 -8.24 -21.27
CA THR A 200 28.11 -9.44 -20.94
C THR A 200 29.46 -9.42 -21.65
N GLY A 201 30.53 -9.17 -20.90
CA GLY A 201 31.93 -9.12 -21.39
C GLY A 201 32.58 -10.47 -21.69
N GLU A 202 31.83 -11.56 -21.83
CA GLU A 202 32.30 -12.89 -22.26
C GLU A 202 31.44 -13.38 -23.42
N ASP A 203 32.05 -14.06 -24.39
CA ASP A 203 31.49 -14.51 -25.68
C ASP A 203 30.14 -15.26 -25.56
N PRO A 204 28.99 -14.56 -25.73
CA PRO A 204 27.65 -15.13 -25.67
C PRO A 204 27.04 -15.26 -27.08
N GLU A 205 27.87 -15.17 -28.13
CA GLU A 205 27.44 -14.94 -29.50
C GLU A 205 26.51 -16.06 -30.00
N GLU A 206 26.80 -17.33 -29.69
CA GLU A 206 25.99 -18.44 -30.21
C GLU A 206 24.56 -18.51 -29.63
N ARG A 207 24.37 -18.19 -28.34
CA ARG A 207 23.05 -18.26 -27.68
C ARG A 207 22.17 -17.07 -28.06
N ILE A 208 22.75 -15.87 -28.07
CA ILE A 208 22.02 -14.65 -28.41
C ILE A 208 21.75 -14.59 -29.93
N GLU A 209 22.63 -15.13 -30.76
CA GLU A 209 22.37 -15.32 -32.20
C GLU A 209 21.18 -16.27 -32.42
N LYS A 210 21.10 -17.39 -31.69
CA LYS A 210 19.94 -18.30 -31.71
C LYS A 210 18.65 -17.62 -31.25
N MET A 211 18.69 -16.82 -30.17
CA MET A 211 17.53 -16.04 -29.72
C MET A 211 17.12 -14.98 -30.76
N SER A 212 18.07 -14.37 -31.45
CA SER A 212 17.83 -13.42 -32.55
C SER A 212 17.21 -14.12 -33.77
N VAL A 213 17.57 -15.37 -34.04
CA VAL A 213 16.94 -16.21 -35.06
C VAL A 213 15.49 -16.55 -34.68
N ILE A 214 15.20 -16.86 -33.41
CA ILE A 214 13.84 -17.06 -32.92
C ILE A 214 13.03 -15.77 -33.08
N LEU A 215 13.57 -14.62 -32.66
CA LEU A 215 12.90 -13.33 -32.80
C LEU A 215 12.63 -12.99 -34.28
N ARG A 216 13.56 -13.33 -35.19
CA ARG A 216 13.37 -13.17 -36.64
C ARG A 216 12.24 -14.06 -37.16
N LYS A 217 12.18 -15.32 -36.75
CA LYS A 217 11.07 -16.24 -37.10
C LYS A 217 9.72 -15.75 -36.58
N ILE A 218 9.68 -15.22 -35.35
CA ILE A 218 8.49 -14.60 -34.76
C ILE A 218 8.10 -13.34 -35.56
N LYS A 219 9.08 -12.50 -35.92
CA LYS A 219 8.86 -11.31 -36.75
C LYS A 219 8.31 -11.66 -38.12
N ASP A 220 8.90 -12.64 -38.81
CA ASP A 220 8.45 -13.09 -40.14
C ASP A 220 7.02 -13.65 -40.06
N PHE A 221 6.69 -14.39 -38.99
CA PHE A 221 5.35 -14.88 -38.72
C PHE A 221 4.35 -13.73 -38.49
N VAL A 222 4.68 -12.76 -37.63
CA VAL A 222 3.83 -11.59 -37.38
C VAL A 222 3.62 -10.79 -38.68
N LEU A 223 4.67 -10.59 -39.49
CA LEU A 223 4.60 -9.89 -40.80
C LEU A 223 3.87 -10.68 -41.90
N THR A 224 3.77 -12.02 -41.81
CA THR A 224 2.97 -12.82 -42.75
C THR A 224 1.50 -12.95 -42.32
N GLU A 225 1.22 -12.92 -41.02
CA GLU A 225 -0.13 -12.82 -40.44
C GLU A 225 -0.74 -11.41 -40.62
N THR A 226 0.12 -10.39 -40.74
CA THR A 226 -0.25 -9.00 -41.00
C THR A 226 0.45 -8.52 -42.28
N PRO A 227 -0.17 -8.66 -43.48
CA PRO A 227 0.43 -8.16 -44.71
C PRO A 227 0.38 -6.63 -44.67
N GLU A 228 1.44 -6.00 -44.20
CA GLU A 228 1.55 -4.54 -44.14
C GLU A 228 1.75 -3.96 -45.55
N ILE A 229 1.08 -2.84 -45.85
CA ILE A 229 1.52 -1.97 -46.95
C ILE A 229 2.77 -1.25 -46.44
N ASP A 230 3.93 -1.85 -46.65
CA ASP A 230 5.07 -1.05 -47.10
C ASP A 230 6.01 -1.88 -47.99
N SER A 231 6.19 -1.42 -49.22
CA SER A 231 7.33 -1.84 -50.04
C SER A 231 7.87 -0.63 -50.80
N SER A 232 8.89 0.00 -50.22
CA SER A 232 9.85 0.79 -50.97
C SER A 232 11.28 0.42 -50.59
N SER A 233 11.74 -0.72 -51.12
CA SER A 233 13.17 -0.93 -51.41
C SER A 233 13.28 -1.92 -52.58
N ARG A 234 13.31 -1.36 -53.80
CA ARG A 234 13.69 -2.05 -55.04
C ARG A 234 15.21 -2.04 -55.17
N GLU A 235 15.77 -3.18 -55.55
CA GLU A 235 16.69 -3.24 -56.69
C GLU A 235 16.33 -4.41 -57.61
N MET A 236 16.28 -4.08 -58.92
CA MET A 236 16.44 -4.90 -60.14
C MET A 236 15.86 -6.34 -60.16
N SER A 237 14.95 -6.72 -61.06
CA SER A 237 15.02 -6.56 -62.52
C SER A 237 13.80 -7.19 -63.21
N SER A 238 13.53 -6.74 -64.45
CA SER A 238 12.76 -7.38 -65.54
C SER A 238 11.22 -7.30 -65.60
N THR A 239 10.78 -6.47 -66.57
CA THR A 239 9.74 -6.67 -67.62
C THR A 239 8.23 -6.57 -67.32
N CYS A 240 7.66 -5.51 -67.94
CA CYS A 240 6.52 -5.49 -68.87
C CYS A 240 5.10 -5.05 -68.40
N SER A 241 4.73 -3.90 -68.97
CA SER A 241 3.43 -3.45 -69.51
C SER A 241 2.25 -3.09 -68.60
N GLY A 242 1.70 -1.87 -68.82
CA GLY A 242 0.25 -1.64 -68.82
C GLY A 242 -0.30 -0.48 -67.97
N GLN A 243 -0.20 0.75 -68.49
CA GLN A 243 -1.16 1.87 -68.43
C GLN A 243 -2.03 2.16 -67.18
N ALA A 244 -1.80 3.36 -66.62
CA ALA A 244 -2.74 4.46 -66.32
C ALA A 244 -4.00 4.21 -65.46
N SER A 245 -4.13 4.94 -64.34
CA SER A 245 -4.91 6.19 -64.30
C SER A 245 -4.84 6.88 -62.93
N ILE A 246 -4.85 8.21 -62.97
CA ILE A 246 -4.91 9.15 -61.84
C ILE A 246 -6.31 9.13 -61.22
N ASN A 247 -6.42 9.24 -59.89
CA ASN A 247 -7.51 9.98 -59.24
C ASN A 247 -7.18 10.29 -57.77
N THR A 248 -6.83 11.55 -57.52
CA THR A 248 -6.92 12.21 -56.22
C THR A 248 -8.40 12.43 -55.86
N THR A 249 -8.86 11.80 -54.78
CA THR A 249 -10.06 12.20 -54.04
C THR A 249 -9.70 12.22 -52.56
N HIS A 250 -9.99 13.33 -51.87
CA HIS A 250 -9.87 13.46 -50.42
C HIS A 250 -10.66 12.33 -49.75
N LYS A 251 -9.98 11.27 -49.33
CA LYS A 251 -10.59 10.18 -48.57
C LYS A 251 -10.66 10.60 -47.10
N ALA A 252 -11.87 10.59 -46.54
CA ALA A 252 -12.07 10.60 -45.10
C ALA A 252 -11.16 9.54 -44.45
N PRO A 253 -10.56 9.82 -43.28
CA PRO A 253 -9.64 8.90 -42.64
C PRO A 253 -10.31 7.55 -42.44
N VAL A 254 -9.69 6.50 -42.97
CA VAL A 254 -10.20 5.14 -42.87
C VAL A 254 -10.05 4.69 -41.43
N ILE A 255 -11.17 4.58 -40.71
CA ILE A 255 -11.20 4.09 -39.33
C ILE A 255 -10.63 2.65 -39.31
N PRO A 256 -9.55 2.38 -38.56
CA PRO A 256 -9.00 1.04 -38.37
C PRO A 256 -10.05 0.07 -37.83
N ASP A 257 -10.04 -1.17 -38.30
CA ASP A 257 -11.03 -2.17 -37.89
C ASP A 257 -10.99 -2.48 -36.39
N ASP A 258 -9.83 -2.35 -35.76
CA ASP A 258 -9.64 -2.48 -34.31
C ASP A 258 -10.35 -1.39 -33.50
N PHE A 259 -10.70 -0.28 -34.16
CA PHE A 259 -11.45 0.82 -33.56
C PHE A 259 -12.93 0.74 -33.87
N ARG A 260 -13.40 -0.26 -34.64
CA ARG A 260 -14.80 -0.44 -35.00
C ARG A 260 -15.49 -1.49 -34.12
N CYS A 261 -16.72 -1.20 -33.72
CA CYS A 261 -17.54 -2.16 -32.99
C CYS A 261 -17.95 -3.30 -33.95
N PRO A 262 -17.73 -4.58 -33.61
CA PRO A 262 -18.13 -5.67 -34.50
C PRO A 262 -19.64 -5.83 -34.70
N ILE A 263 -20.48 -5.18 -33.89
CA ILE A 263 -21.95 -5.20 -34.02
C ILE A 263 -22.44 -4.03 -34.89
N SER A 264 -21.97 -2.81 -34.62
CA SER A 264 -22.43 -1.61 -35.35
C SER A 264 -21.55 -1.24 -36.54
N LEU A 265 -20.32 -1.76 -36.61
CA LEU A 265 -19.27 -1.46 -37.59
C LEU A 265 -18.80 0.01 -37.61
N GLU A 266 -19.24 0.80 -36.62
CA GLU A 266 -18.86 2.19 -36.40
C GLU A 266 -17.71 2.33 -35.40
N LEU A 267 -17.02 3.48 -35.41
CA LEU A 267 -15.98 3.81 -34.44
C LEU A 267 -16.51 3.67 -33.01
N MET A 268 -15.84 2.85 -32.20
CA MET A 268 -16.14 2.65 -30.79
C MET A 268 -15.87 3.93 -30.01
N LYS A 269 -16.92 4.44 -29.38
CA LYS A 269 -16.86 5.60 -28.49
C LYS A 269 -16.62 5.15 -27.05
N ASP A 270 -17.18 4.00 -26.67
CA ASP A 270 -16.94 3.34 -25.38
C ASP A 270 -16.66 1.84 -25.60
N PRO A 271 -15.40 1.47 -25.87
CA PRO A 271 -15.01 0.08 -26.10
C PRO A 271 -15.06 -0.73 -24.79
N VAL A 272 -15.77 -1.86 -24.81
CA VAL A 272 -15.99 -2.74 -23.65
C VAL A 272 -15.87 -4.22 -24.01
N ILE A 273 -15.35 -5.02 -23.08
CA ILE A 273 -14.97 -6.43 -23.24
C ILE A 273 -16.01 -7.33 -22.57
N VAL A 274 -16.52 -8.33 -23.29
CA VAL A 274 -17.35 -9.42 -22.72
C VAL A 274 -16.49 -10.61 -22.29
N SER A 275 -17.06 -11.59 -21.58
CA SER A 275 -16.30 -12.73 -21.05
C SER A 275 -15.56 -13.58 -22.10
N SER A 276 -15.90 -13.44 -23.39
CA SER A 276 -15.16 -14.04 -24.51
C SER A 276 -13.90 -13.26 -24.92
N GLY A 277 -13.59 -12.13 -24.28
CA GLY A 277 -12.44 -11.28 -24.58
C GLY A 277 -12.62 -10.34 -25.78
N GLN A 278 -13.75 -10.40 -26.49
CA GLN A 278 -14.04 -9.49 -27.61
C GLN A 278 -14.50 -8.12 -27.13
N THR A 279 -14.03 -7.07 -27.82
CA THR A 279 -14.39 -5.68 -27.52
C THR A 279 -15.49 -5.19 -28.46
N TYR A 280 -16.50 -4.54 -27.90
CA TYR A 280 -17.62 -3.96 -28.62
C TYR A 280 -17.87 -2.54 -28.13
N GLU A 281 -18.64 -1.77 -28.90
CA GLU A 281 -19.29 -0.57 -28.36
C GLU A 281 -20.31 -1.00 -27.30
N ARG A 282 -20.23 -0.39 -26.10
CA ARG A 282 -21.08 -0.72 -24.95
C ARG A 282 -22.55 -0.84 -25.31
N SER A 283 -23.10 0.19 -25.94
CA SER A 283 -24.53 0.26 -26.27
C SER A 283 -24.99 -0.84 -27.23
N SER A 284 -24.07 -1.41 -28.02
CA SER A 284 -24.37 -2.46 -28.99
C SER A 284 -24.39 -3.83 -28.34
N ILE A 285 -23.45 -4.11 -27.44
CA ILE A 285 -23.36 -5.40 -26.76
C ILE A 285 -24.34 -5.53 -25.59
N GLU A 286 -24.67 -4.43 -24.91
CA GLU A 286 -25.71 -4.43 -23.87
C GLU A 286 -27.08 -4.77 -24.46
N LYS A 287 -27.46 -4.16 -25.59
CA LYS A 287 -28.70 -4.51 -26.32
C LYS A 287 -28.76 -5.97 -26.74
N TRP A 288 -27.62 -6.55 -27.12
CA TRP A 288 -27.53 -7.96 -27.50
C TRP A 288 -27.82 -8.88 -26.31
N LEU A 289 -27.25 -8.59 -25.13
CA LEU A 289 -27.49 -9.37 -23.92
C LEU A 289 -28.91 -9.17 -23.36
N GLU A 290 -29.44 -7.95 -23.43
CA GLU A 290 -30.81 -7.61 -22.99
C GLU A 290 -31.88 -8.27 -23.85
N ALA A 291 -31.61 -8.55 -25.13
CA ALA A 291 -32.47 -9.33 -26.01
C ALA A 291 -32.53 -10.83 -25.64
N GLY A 292 -31.86 -11.25 -24.56
CA GLY A 292 -31.87 -12.62 -24.06
C GLY A 292 -30.81 -13.53 -24.69
N HIS A 293 -29.90 -12.98 -25.49
CA HIS A 293 -28.81 -13.75 -26.07
C HIS A 293 -27.68 -13.93 -25.05
N SER A 294 -27.35 -15.19 -24.73
CA SER A 294 -26.25 -15.56 -23.84
C SER A 294 -24.97 -15.92 -24.61
N THR A 295 -24.84 -15.47 -25.86
CA THR A 295 -23.70 -15.80 -26.74
C THR A 295 -22.97 -14.55 -27.20
N CYS A 296 -21.68 -14.67 -27.49
CA CYS A 296 -20.86 -13.61 -28.06
C CYS A 296 -21.24 -13.37 -29.53
N PRO A 297 -21.60 -12.14 -29.96
CA PRO A 297 -22.02 -11.87 -31.35
C PRO A 297 -21.01 -12.27 -32.41
N LYS A 298 -19.71 -12.00 -32.17
CA LYS A 298 -18.64 -12.24 -33.15
C LYS A 298 -18.13 -13.69 -33.15
N THR A 299 -18.08 -14.34 -31.99
CA THR A 299 -17.49 -15.69 -31.85
C THR A 299 -18.53 -16.80 -31.66
N GLN A 300 -19.81 -16.45 -31.48
CA GLN A 300 -20.94 -17.35 -31.19
C GLN A 300 -20.80 -18.24 -29.95
N GLN A 301 -19.74 -18.06 -29.16
CA GLN A 301 -19.50 -18.79 -27.92
C GLN A 301 -20.47 -18.37 -26.82
N VAL A 302 -20.93 -19.32 -26.00
CA VAL A 302 -21.77 -19.03 -24.83
C VAL A 302 -20.95 -18.24 -23.81
N LEU A 303 -21.46 -17.08 -23.42
CA LEU A 303 -20.83 -16.21 -22.44
C LEU A 303 -21.03 -16.83 -21.05
N THR A 304 -19.90 -17.15 -20.42
CA THR A 304 -19.84 -17.64 -19.04
C THR A 304 -20.33 -16.60 -18.01
N SER A 305 -20.38 -15.32 -18.40
CA SER A 305 -20.89 -14.23 -17.59
C SER A 305 -21.39 -13.08 -18.46
N ASN A 306 -22.50 -12.45 -18.07
CA ASN A 306 -23.05 -11.25 -18.73
C ASN A 306 -22.36 -9.96 -18.25
N VAL A 307 -21.25 -10.07 -17.51
CA VAL A 307 -20.47 -8.93 -17.04
C VAL A 307 -19.61 -8.37 -18.16
N ILE A 308 -19.73 -7.07 -18.39
CA ILE A 308 -19.01 -6.33 -19.43
C ILE A 308 -17.98 -5.39 -18.76
N THR A 309 -16.72 -5.41 -19.22
CA THR A 309 -15.58 -4.71 -18.60
C THR A 309 -15.03 -3.60 -19.53
N PRO A 310 -14.85 -2.34 -19.09
CA PRO A 310 -14.33 -1.27 -19.94
C PRO A 310 -12.90 -1.51 -20.47
N ASN A 311 -12.63 -1.14 -21.74
CA ASN A 311 -11.31 -1.20 -22.36
C ASN A 311 -10.67 0.20 -22.44
N TYR A 312 -10.10 0.64 -21.33
CA TYR A 312 -9.52 1.99 -21.19
C TYR A 312 -8.36 2.27 -22.15
N VAL A 313 -7.59 1.25 -22.47
CA VAL A 313 -6.43 1.33 -23.38
C VAL A 313 -6.91 1.59 -24.80
N LEU A 314 -7.88 0.82 -25.30
CA LEU A 314 -8.40 1.01 -26.66
C LEU A 314 -9.06 2.37 -26.83
N ARG A 315 -9.76 2.86 -25.80
CA ARG A 315 -10.33 4.21 -25.82
C ARG A 315 -9.28 5.31 -25.93
N SER A 316 -8.16 5.18 -25.23
CA SER A 316 -7.06 6.16 -25.31
C SER A 316 -6.42 6.16 -26.70
N LEU A 317 -6.27 4.98 -27.32
CA LEU A 317 -5.74 4.83 -28.68
C LEU A 317 -6.70 5.39 -29.74
N ILE A 318 -8.01 5.19 -29.57
CA ILE A 318 -9.03 5.78 -30.45
C ILE A 318 -9.00 7.31 -30.35
N ALA A 319 -8.88 7.86 -29.14
CA ALA A 319 -8.79 9.30 -28.93
C ALA A 319 -7.54 9.90 -29.61
N GLN A 320 -6.38 9.26 -29.46
CA GLN A 320 -5.13 9.67 -30.10
C GLN A 320 -5.22 9.55 -31.63
N TRP A 321 -5.84 8.50 -32.16
CA TRP A 321 -6.07 8.35 -33.59
C TRP A 321 -7.02 9.43 -34.14
N CYS A 322 -8.09 9.76 -33.41
CA CYS A 322 -9.01 10.84 -33.77
C CYS A 322 -8.29 12.20 -33.85
N GLU A 323 -7.45 12.51 -32.85
CA GLU A 323 -6.67 13.75 -32.80
C GLU A 323 -5.69 13.87 -33.98
N VAL A 324 -4.98 12.79 -34.32
CA VAL A 324 -4.03 12.75 -35.45
C VAL A 324 -4.73 12.85 -36.80
N ASN A 325 -5.97 12.36 -36.92
CA ASN A 325 -6.71 12.31 -38.19
C ASN A 325 -7.73 13.45 -38.35
N GLY A 326 -7.75 14.44 -37.44
CA GLY A 326 -8.67 15.58 -37.50
C GLY A 326 -10.15 15.19 -37.32
N VAL A 327 -10.42 14.03 -36.71
CA VAL A 327 -11.76 13.54 -36.39
C VAL A 327 -12.07 13.94 -34.96
N GLU A 328 -13.24 14.55 -34.70
CA GLU A 328 -13.59 14.99 -33.33
C GLU A 328 -13.59 13.77 -32.38
N PRO A 329 -12.76 13.75 -31.33
CA PRO A 329 -12.60 12.58 -30.49
C PRO A 329 -13.92 12.25 -29.77
N PRO A 330 -14.25 10.95 -29.59
CA PRO A 330 -15.48 10.56 -28.93
C PRO A 330 -15.51 11.13 -27.50
N LYS A 331 -16.44 12.08 -27.26
CA LYS A 331 -16.65 12.70 -25.94
C LYS A 331 -17.08 11.63 -24.95
N ARG A 332 -16.40 11.58 -23.79
CA ARG A 332 -16.63 10.59 -22.71
C ARG A 332 -18.13 10.35 -22.45
N PRO A 333 -18.69 9.16 -22.72
CA PRO A 333 -19.96 8.77 -22.15
C PRO A 333 -19.71 8.23 -20.73
N GLY A 334 -19.46 9.14 -19.78
CA GLY A 334 -19.21 8.79 -18.37
C GLY A 334 -17.82 8.15 -18.12
N SER A 335 -17.09 8.31 -17.02
CA SER A 335 -17.49 8.55 -15.64
C SER A 335 -18.79 7.85 -15.32
N LEU A 336 -18.72 6.64 -14.75
CA LEU A 336 -19.72 6.00 -13.86
C LEU A 336 -19.55 4.46 -13.95
N PRO A 337 -19.98 3.67 -12.94
CA PRO A 337 -19.62 3.77 -11.53
C PRO A 337 -19.30 2.38 -10.93
N SER A 338 -18.70 2.35 -9.75
CA SER A 338 -18.90 1.22 -8.83
C SER A 338 -20.41 1.02 -8.65
N LYS A 339 -20.90 -0.20 -8.89
CA LYS A 339 -22.34 -0.54 -8.85
C LYS A 339 -23.04 -0.03 -7.58
N SER A 340 -23.75 1.11 -7.68
CA SER A 340 -25.17 1.26 -7.33
C SER A 340 -25.70 2.65 -7.69
N ALA A 341 -26.79 2.68 -8.48
CA ALA A 341 -27.87 3.67 -8.53
C ALA A 341 -27.60 5.21 -8.59
N SER A 342 -28.13 5.83 -9.66
CA SER A 342 -28.60 7.23 -9.79
C SER A 342 -27.67 8.30 -10.40
N VAL A 343 -27.43 8.20 -11.73
CA VAL A 343 -26.74 9.20 -12.57
C VAL A 343 -27.18 10.65 -12.26
N CYS A 344 -26.22 11.51 -11.90
CA CYS A 344 -26.41 12.96 -11.76
C CYS A 344 -27.10 13.54 -13.01
N THR A 345 -28.25 14.19 -12.83
CA THR A 345 -29.11 14.61 -13.94
C THR A 345 -28.45 15.72 -14.79
N PRO A 346 -28.77 15.85 -16.09
CA PRO A 346 -28.26 16.95 -16.92
C PRO A 346 -28.55 18.35 -16.36
N ALA A 347 -29.68 18.49 -15.66
CA ALA A 347 -30.04 19.70 -14.94
C ALA A 347 -29.09 19.97 -13.76
N GLU A 348 -28.71 18.94 -13.00
CA GLU A 348 -27.71 19.06 -11.92
C GLU A 348 -26.32 19.41 -12.45
N ARG A 349 -25.88 18.83 -13.58
CA ARG A 349 -24.61 19.22 -14.22
C ARG A 349 -24.60 20.68 -14.66
N SER A 350 -25.66 21.12 -15.32
CA SER A 350 -25.82 22.53 -15.72
C SER A 350 -25.83 23.45 -14.50
N LYS A 351 -26.48 23.03 -13.41
CA LYS A 351 -26.48 23.76 -12.14
C LYS A 351 -25.07 23.85 -11.56
N ILE A 352 -24.29 22.76 -11.55
CA ILE A 352 -22.90 22.77 -11.08
C ILE A 352 -22.07 23.79 -11.87
N GLU A 353 -22.14 23.78 -13.20
CA GLU A 353 -21.40 24.74 -14.04
C GLU A 353 -21.75 26.21 -13.72
N ILE A 354 -23.04 26.51 -13.51
CA ILE A 354 -23.48 27.85 -13.10
C ILE A 354 -22.90 28.23 -11.74
N LEU A 355 -22.89 27.29 -10.79
CA LEU A 355 -22.32 27.53 -9.45
C LEU A 355 -20.82 27.79 -9.52
N LEU A 356 -20.07 27.09 -10.38
CA LEU A 356 -18.63 27.34 -10.55
C LEU A 356 -18.34 28.71 -11.15
N ARG A 357 -19.17 29.20 -12.09
CA ARG A 357 -19.05 30.57 -12.61
C ARG A 357 -19.35 31.63 -11.53
N LYS A 358 -20.26 31.32 -10.61
CA LYS A 358 -20.55 32.18 -9.45
C LYS A 358 -19.40 32.19 -8.43
N LEU A 359 -18.73 31.06 -8.21
CA LEU A 359 -17.53 31.01 -7.36
C LEU A 359 -16.41 31.93 -7.89
N THR A 360 -16.30 32.07 -9.21
CA THR A 360 -15.26 32.88 -9.86
C THR A 360 -15.70 34.31 -10.21
N SER A 361 -16.93 34.72 -9.84
CA SER A 361 -17.47 36.04 -10.21
C SER A 361 -16.87 37.21 -9.42
N GLY A 362 -16.11 36.92 -8.36
CA GLY A 362 -15.52 37.92 -7.46
C GLY A 362 -16.50 38.56 -6.48
N SER A 363 -17.80 38.25 -6.56
CA SER A 363 -18.82 38.71 -5.61
C SER A 363 -18.83 37.83 -4.36
N PRO A 364 -18.66 38.39 -3.14
CA PRO A 364 -18.71 37.62 -1.90
C PRO A 364 -20.07 36.93 -1.67
N GLU A 365 -21.17 37.57 -2.08
CA GLU A 365 -22.52 37.02 -1.95
C GLU A 365 -22.74 35.84 -2.90
N ASP A 366 -22.29 35.95 -4.15
CA ASP A 366 -22.35 34.86 -5.12
C ASP A 366 -21.49 33.68 -4.66
N CYS A 367 -20.28 33.97 -4.16
CA CYS A 367 -19.39 32.96 -3.63
C CYS A 367 -20.04 32.22 -2.45
N LEU A 368 -20.54 32.94 -1.45
CA LEU A 368 -21.23 32.36 -0.30
C LEU A 368 -22.42 31.48 -0.72
N SER A 369 -23.28 31.99 -1.59
CA SER A 369 -24.43 31.25 -2.12
C SER A 369 -23.99 30.00 -2.89
N ALA A 370 -22.99 30.13 -3.76
CA ALA A 370 -22.53 29.05 -4.60
C ALA A 370 -21.82 27.94 -3.79
N THR A 371 -20.94 28.29 -2.86
CA THR A 371 -20.28 27.32 -1.96
C THR A 371 -21.31 26.60 -1.10
N GLY A 372 -22.32 27.32 -0.59
CA GLY A 372 -23.42 26.74 0.18
C GLY A 372 -24.26 25.74 -0.64
N GLU A 373 -24.58 26.08 -1.88
CA GLU A 373 -25.29 25.21 -2.82
C GLU A 373 -24.46 23.97 -3.21
N ILE A 374 -23.16 24.14 -3.49
CA ILE A 374 -22.24 23.03 -3.78
C ILE A 374 -22.16 22.07 -2.60
N ARG A 375 -22.05 22.60 -1.37
CA ARG A 375 -22.09 21.80 -0.13
C ARG A 375 -23.35 20.95 -0.06
N LEU A 376 -24.51 21.54 -0.34
CA LEU A 376 -25.80 20.83 -0.30
C LEU A 376 -25.89 19.78 -1.41
N LEU A 377 -25.48 20.09 -2.64
CA LEU A 377 -25.47 19.13 -3.75
C LEU A 377 -24.57 17.93 -3.46
N ALA A 378 -23.36 18.18 -2.94
CA ALA A 378 -22.42 17.12 -2.54
C ALA A 378 -22.99 16.23 -1.42
N LYS A 379 -23.81 16.78 -0.51
CA LYS A 379 -24.44 15.98 0.56
C LYS A 379 -25.48 14.99 0.04
N ARG A 380 -26.18 15.30 -1.06
CA ARG A 380 -27.39 14.57 -1.50
C ARG A 380 -27.13 13.13 -1.94
N ASN A 381 -26.10 12.88 -2.75
CA ASN A 381 -25.81 11.55 -3.28
C ASN A 381 -24.34 11.43 -3.72
N ALA A 382 -23.90 10.21 -4.08
CA ALA A 382 -22.53 9.97 -4.51
C ALA A 382 -22.23 10.60 -5.89
N ASP A 383 -23.19 10.51 -6.82
CA ASP A 383 -23.02 10.97 -8.20
C ASP A 383 -22.79 12.48 -8.32
N ASN A 384 -23.45 13.28 -7.47
CA ASN A 384 -23.19 14.72 -7.38
C ASN A 384 -21.77 14.99 -6.87
N ARG A 385 -21.22 14.17 -5.96
CA ARG A 385 -19.83 14.34 -5.49
C ARG A 385 -18.84 14.11 -6.61
N VAL A 386 -19.09 13.11 -7.46
CA VAL A 386 -18.28 12.83 -8.65
C VAL A 386 -18.41 13.98 -9.64
N ALA A 387 -19.63 14.37 -10.00
CA ALA A 387 -19.88 15.44 -10.97
C ALA A 387 -19.30 16.79 -10.54
N ILE A 388 -19.39 17.16 -9.26
CA ILE A 388 -18.79 18.39 -8.70
C ILE A 388 -17.26 18.34 -8.81
N ALA A 389 -16.65 17.20 -8.48
CA ALA A 389 -15.20 17.03 -8.57
C ALA A 389 -14.71 17.12 -10.03
N GLU A 390 -15.38 16.42 -10.95
CA GLU A 390 -15.06 16.41 -12.39
C GLU A 390 -15.24 17.77 -13.06
N ALA A 391 -16.20 18.57 -12.58
CA ALA A 391 -16.40 19.93 -13.06
C ALA A 391 -15.29 20.90 -12.62
N GLY A 392 -14.33 20.46 -11.79
CA GLY A 392 -13.21 21.28 -11.33
C GLY A 392 -13.51 22.11 -10.09
N ALA A 393 -14.48 21.73 -9.27
CA ALA A 393 -14.83 22.48 -8.06
C ALA A 393 -13.76 22.39 -6.97
N ILE A 394 -12.98 21.29 -6.91
CA ILE A 394 -12.07 21.02 -5.79
C ILE A 394 -11.03 22.13 -5.60
N PRO A 395 -10.24 22.54 -6.62
CA PRO A 395 -9.26 23.62 -6.44
C PRO A 395 -9.91 24.94 -5.98
N LEU A 396 -11.06 25.29 -6.55
CA LEU A 396 -11.80 26.50 -6.16
C LEU A 396 -12.24 26.44 -4.69
N LEU A 397 -12.72 25.29 -4.22
CA LEU A 397 -13.08 25.11 -2.82
C LEU A 397 -11.86 25.16 -1.88
N VAL A 398 -10.70 24.68 -2.34
CA VAL A 398 -9.44 24.75 -1.58
C VAL A 398 -9.01 26.20 -1.38
N ASP A 399 -9.07 27.03 -2.41
CA ASP A 399 -8.73 28.46 -2.32
C ASP A 399 -9.60 29.18 -1.28
N LEU A 400 -10.87 28.81 -1.18
CA LEU A 400 -11.82 29.38 -0.22
C LEU A 400 -11.55 28.99 1.23
N LEU A 401 -10.67 28.03 1.53
CA LEU A 401 -10.30 27.71 2.91
C LEU A 401 -9.52 28.85 3.59
N SER A 402 -8.91 29.73 2.79
CA SER A 402 -8.12 30.87 3.28
C SER A 402 -8.91 32.20 3.31
N THR A 403 -10.20 32.17 3.00
CA THR A 403 -11.04 33.37 3.00
C THR A 403 -11.27 33.92 4.42
N PRO A 404 -11.35 35.25 4.60
CA PRO A 404 -11.66 35.84 5.90
C PRO A 404 -13.14 35.70 6.30
N ASP A 405 -14.06 35.42 5.36
CA ASP A 405 -15.48 35.20 5.69
C ASP A 405 -15.67 33.79 6.28
N SER A 406 -15.94 33.73 7.58
CA SER A 406 -16.10 32.47 8.32
C SER A 406 -17.20 31.57 7.75
N ARG A 407 -18.26 32.14 7.16
CA ARG A 407 -19.37 31.36 6.59
C ARG A 407 -18.97 30.69 5.29
N ILE A 408 -18.21 31.42 4.44
CA ILE A 408 -17.67 30.86 3.20
C ILE A 408 -16.66 29.76 3.53
N GLN A 409 -15.75 30.02 4.47
CA GLN A 409 -14.76 29.05 4.93
C GLN A 409 -15.42 27.76 5.47
N GLU A 410 -16.47 27.91 6.29
CA GLU A 410 -17.24 26.78 6.82
C GLU A 410 -17.96 26.00 5.70
N HIS A 411 -18.60 26.69 4.76
CA HIS A 411 -19.21 26.03 3.60
C HIS A 411 -18.18 25.30 2.74
N ALA A 412 -16.99 25.88 2.53
CA ALA A 412 -15.93 25.29 1.73
C ALA A 412 -15.38 24.01 2.35
N VAL A 413 -15.01 24.04 3.65
CA VAL A 413 -14.52 22.84 4.33
C VAL A 413 -15.59 21.73 4.41
N THR A 414 -16.86 22.11 4.60
CA THR A 414 -17.96 21.14 4.64
C THR A 414 -18.26 20.56 3.26
N ALA A 415 -18.12 21.36 2.20
CA ALA A 415 -18.21 20.85 0.82
C ALA A 415 -17.08 19.84 0.57
N LEU A 416 -15.84 20.14 0.94
CA LEU A 416 -14.71 19.21 0.81
C LEU A 416 -14.91 17.93 1.62
N LEU A 417 -15.42 18.01 2.86
CA LEU A 417 -15.83 16.84 3.65
C LEU A 417 -16.88 16.00 2.89
N ASN A 418 -17.91 16.64 2.35
CA ASN A 418 -18.91 15.90 1.59
C ASN A 418 -18.29 15.26 0.34
N LEU A 419 -17.41 15.96 -0.38
CA LEU A 419 -16.74 15.39 -1.54
C LEU A 419 -15.81 14.23 -1.16
N SER A 420 -15.14 14.29 -0.02
CA SER A 420 -14.20 13.27 0.45
C SER A 420 -14.87 11.96 0.84
N ILE A 421 -16.18 11.93 1.07
CA ILE A 421 -16.92 10.68 1.30
C ILE A 421 -16.79 9.73 0.11
N CYS A 422 -16.66 10.25 -1.12
CA CYS A 422 -16.35 9.45 -2.30
C CYS A 422 -14.86 9.07 -2.33
N GLU A 423 -14.54 7.77 -2.44
CA GLU A 423 -13.14 7.26 -2.49
C GLU A 423 -12.33 7.90 -3.62
N ASP A 424 -12.89 7.97 -4.83
CA ASP A 424 -12.22 8.51 -6.03
C ASP A 424 -11.80 9.98 -5.87
N ASN A 425 -12.55 10.73 -5.06
CA ASN A 425 -12.27 12.15 -4.82
C ASN A 425 -11.16 12.39 -3.79
N LYS A 426 -10.90 11.45 -2.87
CA LYS A 426 -9.97 11.66 -1.74
C LYS A 426 -8.56 12.03 -2.21
N ARG A 427 -8.04 11.29 -3.20
CA ARG A 427 -6.71 11.55 -3.77
C ARG A 427 -6.67 12.91 -4.47
N SER A 428 -7.70 13.25 -5.26
CA SER A 428 -7.81 14.53 -5.96
C SER A 428 -7.85 15.73 -5.01
N ILE A 429 -8.55 15.60 -3.86
CA ILE A 429 -8.59 16.63 -2.81
C ILE A 429 -7.20 16.87 -2.24
N VAL A 430 -6.44 15.82 -1.92
CA VAL A 430 -5.09 15.95 -1.36
C VAL A 430 -4.10 16.50 -2.40
N ILE A 431 -4.14 16.02 -3.65
CA ILE A 431 -3.30 16.53 -4.75
C ILE A 431 -3.55 18.01 -5.02
N SER A 432 -4.81 18.48 -4.85
CA SER A 432 -5.16 19.90 -5.01
C SER A 432 -4.67 20.80 -3.87
N GLY A 433 -3.87 20.27 -2.93
CA GLY A 433 -3.30 21.07 -1.84
C GLY A 433 -4.29 21.42 -0.73
N ALA A 434 -5.36 20.64 -0.54
CA ALA A 434 -6.39 20.94 0.47
C ALA A 434 -5.88 20.87 1.92
N VAL A 435 -4.91 20.00 2.21
CA VAL A 435 -4.51 19.66 3.59
C VAL A 435 -4.05 20.89 4.42
N PRO A 436 -3.12 21.76 3.94
CA PRO A 436 -2.76 22.98 4.67
C PRO A 436 -3.96 23.88 5.00
N GLY A 437 -4.89 24.05 4.05
CA GLY A 437 -6.10 24.85 4.23
C GLY A 437 -7.03 24.23 5.28
N ILE A 438 -7.25 22.91 5.22
CA ILE A 438 -8.09 22.21 6.20
C ILE A 438 -7.49 22.31 7.61
N VAL A 439 -6.16 22.19 7.73
CA VAL A 439 -5.45 22.37 9.01
C VAL A 439 -5.56 23.80 9.52
N HIS A 440 -5.54 24.80 8.63
CA HIS A 440 -5.79 26.20 9.01
C HIS A 440 -7.20 26.38 9.58
N VAL A 441 -8.23 25.85 8.90
CA VAL A 441 -9.62 25.89 9.39
C VAL A 441 -9.76 25.17 10.73
N LEU A 442 -9.11 24.01 10.90
CA LEU A 442 -9.11 23.28 12.18
C LEU A 442 -8.52 24.11 13.35
N LYS A 443 -7.54 24.99 13.07
CA LYS A 443 -6.89 25.85 14.06
C LYS A 443 -7.69 27.12 14.38
N LYS A 444 -8.35 27.72 13.39
CA LYS A 444 -8.85 29.11 13.47
C LYS A 444 -10.32 29.30 13.07
N GLY A 445 -10.96 28.27 12.51
CA GLY A 445 -12.35 28.34 12.05
C GLY A 445 -13.37 28.44 13.19
N SER A 446 -14.64 28.63 12.80
CA SER A 446 -15.78 28.50 13.72
C SER A 446 -15.82 27.11 14.36
N THR A 447 -16.57 26.96 15.45
CA THR A 447 -16.77 25.64 16.10
C THR A 447 -17.20 24.58 15.10
N GLU A 448 -18.21 24.86 14.27
CA GLU A 448 -18.69 23.93 13.24
C GLU A 448 -17.65 23.70 12.14
N ALA A 449 -16.91 24.73 11.70
CA ALA A 449 -15.85 24.57 10.71
C ALA A 449 -14.70 23.70 11.22
N ARG A 450 -14.30 23.83 12.50
CA ARG A 450 -13.28 22.99 13.14
C ARG A 450 -13.71 21.52 13.19
N GLU A 451 -14.97 21.25 13.56
CA GLU A 451 -15.56 19.90 13.57
C GLU A 451 -15.55 19.29 12.16
N ASN A 452 -16.06 20.03 11.17
CA ASN A 452 -16.08 19.57 9.78
C ASN A 452 -14.67 19.39 9.20
N ALA A 453 -13.68 20.20 9.62
CA ALA A 453 -12.28 20.02 9.25
C ALA A 453 -11.70 18.72 9.82
N ALA A 454 -11.97 18.41 11.10
CA ALA A 454 -11.53 17.15 11.70
C ALA A 454 -12.16 15.93 11.00
N ALA A 455 -13.47 15.98 10.71
CA ALA A 455 -14.15 14.94 9.95
C ALA A 455 -13.59 14.79 8.52
N ALA A 456 -13.21 15.90 7.86
CA ALA A 456 -12.60 15.86 6.53
C ALA A 456 -11.23 15.17 6.56
N LEU A 457 -10.41 15.50 7.55
CA LEU A 457 -9.10 14.85 7.75
C LEU A 457 -9.25 13.36 8.05
N PHE A 458 -10.22 12.97 8.90
CA PHE A 458 -10.55 11.56 9.12
C PHE A 458 -10.89 10.87 7.79
N SER A 459 -11.84 11.43 7.03
CA SER A 459 -12.30 10.86 5.75
C SER A 459 -11.13 10.69 4.76
N LEU A 460 -10.26 11.69 4.63
CA LEU A 460 -9.09 11.62 3.74
C LEU A 460 -8.03 10.63 4.24
N SER A 461 -7.88 10.47 5.55
CA SER A 461 -6.87 9.59 6.17
C SER A 461 -7.18 8.10 6.00
N VAL A 462 -8.37 7.72 5.52
CA VAL A 462 -8.69 6.31 5.21
C VAL A 462 -7.66 5.72 4.23
N ILE A 463 -7.16 6.53 3.29
CA ILE A 463 -6.05 6.17 2.40
C ILE A 463 -4.72 6.29 3.17
N ASP A 464 -3.90 5.23 3.14
CA ASP A 464 -2.63 5.16 3.90
C ASP A 464 -1.63 6.25 3.51
N GLU A 465 -1.45 6.53 2.21
CA GLU A 465 -0.55 7.59 1.75
C GLU A 465 -0.94 8.97 2.28
N ASN A 466 -2.24 9.22 2.45
CA ASN A 466 -2.75 10.49 2.97
C ASN A 466 -2.43 10.66 4.46
N LYS A 467 -2.29 9.58 5.24
CA LYS A 467 -1.95 9.67 6.68
C LYS A 467 -0.61 10.35 6.89
N VAL A 468 0.37 10.06 6.03
CA VAL A 468 1.72 10.66 6.06
C VAL A 468 1.64 12.14 5.74
N ILE A 469 0.92 12.51 4.68
CA ILE A 469 0.77 13.89 4.22
C ILE A 469 0.07 14.73 5.30
N ILE A 470 -1.07 14.26 5.82
CA ILE A 470 -1.85 14.94 6.86
C ILE A 470 -1.01 15.17 8.13
N GLY A 471 -0.29 14.14 8.57
CA GLY A 471 0.61 14.23 9.72
C GLY A 471 1.79 15.18 9.50
N THR A 472 2.29 15.30 8.27
CA THR A 472 3.42 16.20 7.92
C THR A 472 3.00 17.67 7.91
N TYR A 473 1.78 17.97 7.46
CA TYR A 473 1.22 19.33 7.49
C TYR A 473 0.73 19.78 8.88
N GLY A 474 1.05 19.05 9.94
CA GLY A 474 0.81 19.49 11.32
C GLY A 474 -0.66 19.47 11.73
N ALA A 475 -1.44 18.51 11.22
CA ALA A 475 -2.84 18.31 11.62
C ALA A 475 -3.01 17.82 13.07
N ILE A 476 -2.01 17.12 13.61
CA ILE A 476 -2.12 16.42 14.90
C ILE A 476 -2.32 17.38 16.09
N PRO A 477 -1.50 18.42 16.33
CA PRO A 477 -1.71 19.28 17.49
C PRO A 477 -3.08 19.98 17.55
N PRO A 478 -3.62 20.53 16.45
CA PRO A 478 -4.97 21.10 16.45
C PRO A 478 -6.08 20.07 16.70
N LEU A 479 -5.90 18.81 16.26
CA LEU A 479 -6.82 17.72 16.60
C LEU A 479 -6.78 17.42 18.09
N VAL A 480 -5.59 17.44 18.73
CA VAL A 480 -5.46 17.28 20.19
C VAL A 480 -6.15 18.45 20.92
N THR A 481 -6.00 19.68 20.44
CA THR A 481 -6.72 20.83 20.99
C THR A 481 -8.24 20.63 20.89
N LEU A 482 -8.75 20.23 19.72
CA LEU A 482 -10.19 19.98 19.53
C LEU A 482 -10.70 18.79 20.38
N LEU A 483 -9.86 17.79 20.64
CA LEU A 483 -10.18 16.68 21.54
C LEU A 483 -10.33 17.14 23.00
N SER A 484 -9.57 18.16 23.41
CA SER A 484 -9.62 18.73 24.76
C SER A 484 -10.77 19.71 24.93
N ASP A 485 -10.88 20.71 24.04
CA ASP A 485 -11.78 21.88 24.20
C ASP A 485 -13.02 21.88 23.29
N GLY A 486 -13.16 20.87 22.42
CA GLY A 486 -14.25 20.80 21.46
C GLY A 486 -15.62 20.48 22.08
N THR A 487 -16.67 20.66 21.28
CA THR A 487 -17.99 20.12 21.61
C THR A 487 -17.93 18.59 21.67
N GLN A 488 -18.97 17.94 22.19
CA GLN A 488 -19.05 16.46 22.16
C GLN A 488 -18.89 15.88 20.75
N ARG A 489 -19.40 16.59 19.72
CA ARG A 489 -19.19 16.21 18.33
C ARG A 489 -17.73 16.42 17.91
N GLY A 490 -17.16 17.58 18.21
CA GLY A 490 -15.77 17.89 17.90
C GLY A 490 -14.77 16.95 18.54
N LYS A 491 -14.99 16.57 19.81
CA LYS A 491 -14.17 15.58 20.51
C LYS A 491 -14.21 14.22 19.79
N LYS A 492 -15.39 13.75 19.36
CA LYS A 492 -15.56 12.49 18.61
C LYS A 492 -14.92 12.54 17.22
N ASP A 493 -15.13 13.62 16.48
CA ASP A 493 -14.53 13.81 15.16
C ASP A 493 -13.00 13.87 15.26
N ALA A 494 -12.47 14.59 16.26
CA ALA A 494 -11.03 14.66 16.54
C ALA A 494 -10.44 13.31 16.96
N ALA A 495 -11.11 12.59 17.87
CA ALA A 495 -10.66 11.28 18.33
C ALA A 495 -10.62 10.27 17.17
N THR A 496 -11.65 10.26 16.31
CA THR A 496 -11.71 9.36 15.16
C THR A 496 -10.61 9.66 14.14
N ALA A 497 -10.34 10.96 13.89
CA ALA A 497 -9.23 11.38 13.05
C ALA A 497 -7.87 10.97 13.64
N LEU A 498 -7.64 11.22 14.94
CA LEU A 498 -6.40 10.85 15.64
C LEU A 498 -6.17 9.35 15.65
N PHE A 499 -7.21 8.56 15.94
CA PHE A 499 -7.17 7.10 15.91
C PHE A 499 -6.67 6.62 14.55
N ASN A 500 -7.30 7.07 13.46
CA ASN A 500 -6.96 6.61 12.12
C ASN A 500 -5.59 7.12 11.63
N LEU A 501 -5.22 8.34 11.99
CA LEU A 501 -3.89 8.90 11.67
C LEU A 501 -2.76 8.19 12.42
N CYS A 502 -2.98 7.78 13.67
CA CYS A 502 -1.99 7.11 14.51
C CYS A 502 -1.85 5.60 14.21
N ILE A 503 -2.67 5.03 13.32
CA ILE A 503 -2.40 3.71 12.74
C ILE A 503 -1.03 3.74 12.03
N TYR A 504 -0.70 4.86 11.38
CA TYR A 504 0.63 5.08 10.82
C TYR A 504 1.64 5.41 11.93
N GLN A 505 2.73 4.64 12.00
CA GLN A 505 3.73 4.72 13.07
C GLN A 505 4.33 6.12 13.23
N GLY A 506 4.71 6.78 12.12
CA GLY A 506 5.31 8.12 12.15
C GLY A 506 4.42 9.23 12.71
N ASN A 507 3.12 8.97 12.91
CA ASN A 507 2.19 9.90 13.55
C ASN A 507 2.03 9.66 15.05
N LYS A 508 2.38 8.48 15.58
CA LYS A 508 2.23 8.17 17.02
C LYS A 508 3.11 9.08 17.88
N GLY A 509 4.41 9.15 17.59
CA GLY A 509 5.33 10.06 18.29
C GLY A 509 4.91 11.53 18.19
N LYS A 510 4.42 11.97 17.02
CA LYS A 510 3.88 13.34 16.84
C LYS A 510 2.67 13.60 17.75
N ALA A 511 1.78 12.62 17.91
CA ALA A 511 0.61 12.74 18.78
C ALA A 511 1.01 12.78 20.27
N VAL A 512 1.97 11.95 20.68
CA VAL A 512 2.51 11.97 22.05
C VAL A 512 3.14 13.33 22.36
N ARG A 513 4.02 13.85 21.49
CA ARG A 513 4.63 15.19 21.66
C ARG A 513 3.63 16.34 21.61
N ALA A 514 2.49 16.16 20.95
CA ALA A 514 1.40 17.12 20.97
C ALA A 514 0.59 17.10 22.27
N GLY A 515 0.94 16.24 23.25
CA GLY A 515 0.30 16.19 24.56
C GLY A 515 -0.96 15.32 24.62
N VAL A 516 -1.22 14.49 23.60
CA VAL A 516 -2.48 13.72 23.52
C VAL A 516 -2.70 12.80 24.72
N VAL A 517 -1.63 12.25 25.32
CA VAL A 517 -1.73 11.30 26.44
C VAL A 517 -2.43 11.92 27.65
N LEU A 518 -2.07 13.15 28.02
CA LEU A 518 -2.70 13.86 29.14
C LEU A 518 -4.19 14.08 28.88
N THR A 519 -4.54 14.57 27.68
CA THR A 519 -5.94 14.75 27.27
C THR A 519 -6.73 13.45 27.31
N LEU A 520 -6.15 12.33 26.86
CA LEU A 520 -6.81 11.03 26.90
C LEU A 520 -7.03 10.56 28.34
N MET A 521 -6.06 10.77 29.24
CA MET A 521 -6.20 10.42 30.66
C MET A 521 -7.28 11.25 31.37
N GLU A 522 -7.39 12.55 31.05
CA GLU A 522 -8.49 13.40 31.52
C GLU A 522 -9.85 12.84 31.04
N LEU A 523 -9.99 12.50 29.76
CA LEU A 523 -11.22 11.93 29.21
C LEU A 523 -11.61 10.58 29.83
N LEU A 524 -10.64 9.76 30.27
CA LEU A 524 -10.92 8.50 30.98
C LEU A 524 -11.46 8.70 32.40
N THR A 525 -11.18 9.85 33.00
CA THR A 525 -11.53 10.16 34.40
C THR A 525 -12.65 11.20 34.50
N GLU A 526 -13.17 11.70 33.37
CA GLU A 526 -14.31 12.61 33.32
C GLU A 526 -15.58 11.95 33.92
N PRO A 527 -16.29 12.61 34.86
CA PRO A 527 -17.45 12.04 35.56
C PRO A 527 -18.60 11.59 34.64
N GLN A 528 -18.76 12.20 33.47
CA GLN A 528 -19.81 11.83 32.53
C GLN A 528 -19.43 10.64 31.62
N GLY A 529 -18.14 10.27 31.57
CA GLY A 529 -17.66 9.07 30.86
C GLY A 529 -17.93 9.01 29.35
N GLY A 530 -18.19 10.16 28.70
CA GLY A 530 -18.71 10.19 27.32
C GLY A 530 -17.73 9.81 26.21
N MET A 531 -16.44 9.71 26.52
CA MET A 531 -15.34 9.52 25.55
C MET A 531 -14.39 8.36 25.93
N ILE A 532 -14.80 7.48 26.85
CA ILE A 532 -13.92 6.41 27.37
C ILE A 532 -13.52 5.42 26.26
N ASP A 533 -14.46 5.05 25.38
CA ASP A 533 -14.21 4.12 24.27
C ASP A 533 -13.14 4.65 23.30
N GLU A 534 -13.31 5.89 22.87
CA GLU A 534 -12.41 6.58 21.96
C GLU A 534 -11.04 6.80 22.61
N ALA A 535 -11.01 7.23 23.88
CA ALA A 535 -9.78 7.50 24.59
C ALA A 535 -8.92 6.23 24.75
N LEU A 536 -9.53 5.13 25.19
CA LEU A 536 -8.85 3.83 25.31
C LEU A 536 -8.36 3.29 23.97
N ALA A 537 -9.14 3.47 22.90
CA ALA A 537 -8.74 3.00 21.58
C ALA A 537 -7.48 3.72 21.08
N ILE A 538 -7.37 5.03 21.30
CA ILE A 538 -6.18 5.80 20.94
C ILE A 538 -4.99 5.43 21.85
N LEU A 539 -5.20 5.32 23.17
CA LEU A 539 -4.14 4.88 24.10
C LEU A 539 -3.60 3.48 23.73
N ALA A 540 -4.48 2.56 23.33
CA ALA A 540 -4.07 1.23 22.88
C ALA A 540 -3.15 1.29 21.65
N ILE A 541 -3.43 2.18 20.69
CA ILE A 541 -2.54 2.43 19.55
C ILE A 541 -1.21 3.04 20.02
N LEU A 542 -1.26 4.09 20.83
CA LEU A 542 -0.06 4.84 21.25
C LEU A 542 0.86 4.03 22.16
N SER A 543 0.31 3.13 22.99
CA SER A 543 1.09 2.29 23.91
C SER A 543 2.03 1.31 23.19
N SER A 544 1.78 1.02 21.91
CA SER A 544 2.70 0.22 21.07
C SER A 544 3.95 0.99 20.62
N HIS A 545 3.99 2.31 20.78
CA HIS A 545 5.15 3.14 20.44
C HIS A 545 5.97 3.44 21.70
N PRO A 546 7.32 3.41 21.66
CA PRO A 546 8.18 3.66 22.83
C PRO A 546 7.84 4.95 23.59
N GLU A 547 7.84 6.11 22.90
CA GLU A 547 7.43 7.39 23.53
C GLU A 547 6.02 7.33 24.14
N GLY A 548 5.07 6.66 23.48
CA GLY A 548 3.71 6.52 23.98
C GLY A 548 3.66 5.66 25.25
N LYS A 549 4.37 4.53 25.27
CA LYS A 549 4.51 3.66 26.43
C LYS A 549 5.03 4.43 27.65
N THR A 550 6.14 5.15 27.49
CA THR A 550 6.75 5.95 28.58
C THR A 550 5.80 7.04 29.08
N ASN A 551 5.18 7.80 28.18
CA ASN A 551 4.28 8.90 28.58
C ASN A 551 2.99 8.39 29.23
N ILE A 552 2.45 7.26 28.77
CA ILE A 552 1.25 6.65 29.36
C ILE A 552 1.56 6.12 30.77
N GLY A 553 2.71 5.46 30.96
CA GLY A 553 3.15 5.02 32.29
C GLY A 553 3.33 6.20 33.25
N ALA A 554 4.05 7.23 32.81
CA ALA A 554 4.28 8.45 33.60
C ALA A 554 3.00 9.23 33.95
N ALA A 555 1.92 9.06 33.16
CA ALA A 555 0.62 9.67 33.43
C ALA A 555 -0.23 8.91 34.47
N GLY A 556 0.33 7.90 35.15
CA GLY A 556 -0.39 7.13 36.17
C GLY A 556 -1.54 6.32 35.60
N ALA A 557 -1.38 5.75 34.40
CA ALA A 557 -2.47 5.05 33.72
C ALA A 557 -2.85 3.71 34.37
N VAL A 558 -1.93 3.06 35.08
CA VAL A 558 -2.12 1.69 35.59
C VAL A 558 -3.37 1.55 36.49
N PRO A 559 -3.59 2.39 37.54
CA PRO A 559 -4.78 2.29 38.38
C PRO A 559 -6.09 2.49 37.60
N VAL A 560 -6.08 3.44 36.66
CA VAL A 560 -7.24 3.74 35.81
C VAL A 560 -7.58 2.53 34.93
N LEU A 561 -6.57 1.92 34.31
CA LEU A 561 -6.73 0.78 33.41
C LEU A 561 -7.18 -0.49 34.15
N VAL A 562 -6.67 -0.74 35.37
CA VAL A 562 -7.14 -1.86 36.22
C VAL A 562 -8.61 -1.68 36.59
N ASN A 563 -9.02 -0.46 36.95
CA ASN A 563 -10.43 -0.16 37.21
C ASN A 563 -11.29 -0.38 35.96
N VAL A 564 -10.81 0.03 34.78
CA VAL A 564 -11.51 -0.20 33.50
C VAL A 564 -11.64 -1.68 33.17
N ILE A 565 -10.62 -2.52 33.40
CA ILE A 565 -10.71 -3.97 33.19
C ILE A 565 -11.77 -4.60 34.10
N THR A 566 -11.89 -4.08 35.33
CA THR A 566 -12.85 -4.57 36.31
C THR A 566 -14.29 -4.18 35.93
N ASN A 567 -14.52 -2.91 35.65
CA ASN A 567 -15.87 -2.32 35.59
C ASN A 567 -16.32 -1.88 34.19
N GLY A 568 -15.43 -1.89 33.19
CA GLY A 568 -15.71 -1.36 31.85
C GLY A 568 -16.52 -2.30 30.94
N SER A 569 -16.94 -1.78 29.80
CA SER A 569 -17.55 -2.59 28.73
C SER A 569 -16.54 -3.59 28.15
N PRO A 570 -16.99 -4.65 27.45
CA PRO A 570 -16.07 -5.61 26.80
C PRO A 570 -15.00 -4.94 25.92
N ARG A 571 -15.37 -3.88 25.19
CA ARG A 571 -14.44 -3.09 24.36
C ARG A 571 -13.44 -2.30 25.20
N ASN A 572 -13.88 -1.75 26.33
CA ASN A 572 -12.97 -1.06 27.24
C ASN A 572 -11.98 -2.02 27.88
N LYS A 573 -12.46 -3.19 28.35
CA LYS A 573 -11.63 -4.22 28.96
C LYS A 573 -10.53 -4.70 28.01
N GLU A 574 -10.86 -5.00 26.73
CA GLU A 574 -9.85 -5.46 25.77
C GLU A 574 -8.80 -4.39 25.43
N ASN A 575 -9.20 -3.12 25.31
CA ASN A 575 -8.27 -2.03 25.01
C ASN A 575 -7.39 -1.70 26.22
N ALA A 576 -7.96 -1.69 27.43
CA ALA A 576 -7.22 -1.48 28.65
C ALA A 576 -6.20 -2.60 28.91
N ALA A 577 -6.60 -3.86 28.70
CA ALA A 577 -5.69 -5.00 28.75
C ALA A 577 -4.56 -4.87 27.71
N ALA A 578 -4.86 -4.41 26.49
CA ALA A 578 -3.85 -4.17 25.46
C ALA A 578 -2.82 -3.10 25.88
N VAL A 579 -3.28 -1.99 26.49
CA VAL A 579 -2.37 -0.95 27.01
C VAL A 579 -1.49 -1.52 28.13
N LEU A 580 -2.07 -2.22 29.10
CA LEU A 580 -1.31 -2.81 30.21
C LEU A 580 -0.28 -3.84 29.74
N VAL A 581 -0.61 -4.65 28.73
CA VAL A 581 0.38 -5.56 28.11
C VAL A 581 1.60 -4.78 27.66
N HIS A 582 1.44 -3.67 26.95
CA HIS A 582 2.58 -2.89 26.46
C HIS A 582 3.35 -2.19 27.58
N LEU A 583 2.67 -1.61 28.57
CA LEU A 583 3.32 -0.95 29.72
C LEU A 583 4.15 -1.93 30.55
N CYS A 584 3.56 -3.08 30.88
CA CYS A 584 4.20 -4.15 31.63
C CYS A 584 5.32 -4.86 30.85
N SER A 585 5.37 -4.69 29.52
CA SER A 585 6.48 -5.19 28.71
C SER A 585 7.68 -4.26 28.75
N GLY A 586 7.48 -2.96 28.97
CA GLY A 586 8.59 -1.98 29.00
C GLY A 586 9.16 -1.71 30.39
N ASP A 587 8.37 -1.87 31.44
CA ASP A 587 8.80 -1.58 32.82
C ASP A 587 8.16 -2.56 33.82
N GLN A 588 9.01 -3.22 34.61
CA GLN A 588 8.61 -4.16 35.64
C GLN A 588 7.87 -3.51 36.81
N HIS A 589 8.06 -2.21 37.06
CA HIS A 589 7.31 -1.49 38.10
C HIS A 589 5.80 -1.55 37.84
N HIS A 590 5.38 -1.37 36.58
CA HIS A 590 3.97 -1.49 36.22
C HIS A 590 3.42 -2.92 36.43
N LEU A 591 4.25 -3.97 36.28
CA LEU A 591 3.83 -5.34 36.58
C LEU A 591 3.51 -5.51 38.07
N VAL A 592 4.37 -4.99 38.95
CA VAL A 592 4.16 -5.02 40.40
C VAL A 592 2.90 -4.25 40.77
N GLU A 593 2.75 -3.03 40.25
CA GLU A 593 1.60 -2.17 40.53
C GLU A 593 0.27 -2.84 40.10
N VAL A 594 0.25 -3.45 38.91
CA VAL A 594 -0.92 -4.19 38.40
C VAL A 594 -1.28 -5.38 39.30
N GLN A 595 -0.30 -6.06 39.90
CA GLN A 595 -0.54 -7.14 40.87
C GLN A 595 -1.11 -6.62 42.19
N GLU A 596 -0.53 -5.55 42.74
CA GLU A 596 -0.97 -4.94 44.00
C GLU A 596 -2.41 -4.42 43.94
N LEU A 597 -2.83 -3.95 42.76
CA LEU A 597 -4.21 -3.51 42.50
C LEU A 597 -5.20 -4.66 42.29
N GLY A 598 -4.77 -5.92 42.36
CA GLY A 598 -5.67 -7.08 42.34
C GLY A 598 -6.28 -7.41 40.98
N VAL A 599 -5.59 -7.12 39.87
CA VAL A 599 -6.14 -7.33 38.51
C VAL A 599 -6.42 -8.80 38.15
N MET A 600 -5.86 -9.76 38.90
CA MET A 600 -5.84 -11.20 38.52
C MET A 600 -7.24 -11.78 38.33
N GLY A 601 -8.17 -11.50 39.25
CA GLY A 601 -9.57 -11.93 39.14
C GLY A 601 -10.25 -11.36 37.88
N PRO A 602 -10.22 -10.03 37.67
CA PRO A 602 -10.71 -9.41 36.44
C PRO A 602 -10.10 -9.95 35.14
N LEU A 603 -8.80 -10.29 35.12
CA LEU A 603 -8.17 -10.88 33.93
C LEU A 603 -8.66 -12.32 33.67
N LEU A 604 -8.83 -13.14 34.71
CA LEU A 604 -9.36 -14.49 34.56
C LEU A 604 -10.81 -14.47 34.04
N ASP A 605 -11.64 -13.55 34.53
CA ASP A 605 -12.98 -13.31 33.97
C ASP A 605 -12.89 -12.91 32.49
N LEU A 606 -11.97 -12.01 32.13
CA LEU A 606 -11.78 -11.57 30.75
C LEU A 606 -11.31 -12.72 29.81
N VAL A 607 -10.51 -13.67 30.30
CA VAL A 607 -10.13 -14.88 29.54
C VAL A 607 -11.33 -15.80 29.30
N GLN A 608 -12.24 -15.92 30.27
CA GLN A 608 -13.40 -16.81 30.16
C GLN A 608 -14.52 -16.19 29.33
N ASN A 609 -14.84 -14.93 29.61
CA ASN A 609 -16.07 -14.26 29.17
C ASN A 609 -15.82 -13.10 28.20
N GLY A 610 -14.56 -12.76 27.89
CA GLY A 610 -14.19 -11.65 27.02
C GLY A 610 -14.39 -11.88 25.53
N THR A 611 -14.13 -10.83 24.75
CA THR A 611 -14.00 -10.91 23.29
C THR A 611 -12.75 -11.72 22.90
N GLU A 612 -12.66 -12.25 21.68
CA GLU A 612 -11.45 -12.98 21.24
C GLU A 612 -10.17 -12.14 21.30
N ARG A 613 -10.27 -10.82 21.15
CA ARG A 613 -9.14 -9.92 21.38
C ARG A 613 -8.84 -9.75 22.87
N GLY A 614 -9.87 -9.54 23.69
CA GLY A 614 -9.78 -9.42 25.14
C GLY A 614 -9.15 -10.65 25.78
N LYS A 615 -9.61 -11.86 25.41
CA LYS A 615 -9.05 -13.13 25.86
C LYS A 615 -7.56 -13.22 25.58
N ARG A 616 -7.14 -13.00 24.33
CA ARG A 616 -5.72 -13.04 23.94
C ARG A 616 -4.87 -12.06 24.75
N LYS A 617 -5.32 -10.82 24.92
CA LYS A 617 -4.57 -9.80 25.68
C LYS A 617 -4.54 -10.07 27.17
N ALA A 618 -5.63 -10.59 27.74
CA ALA A 618 -5.69 -11.02 29.13
C ALA A 618 -4.74 -12.19 29.41
N THR A 619 -4.75 -13.21 28.55
CA THR A 619 -3.81 -14.35 28.65
C THR A 619 -2.37 -13.87 28.56
N GLN A 620 -2.05 -13.01 27.60
CA GLN A 620 -0.70 -12.45 27.43
C GLN A 620 -0.23 -11.70 28.69
N LEU A 621 -1.10 -10.93 29.32
CA LEU A 621 -0.78 -10.21 30.56
C LEU A 621 -0.61 -11.17 31.75
N LEU A 622 -1.49 -12.17 31.88
CA LEU A 622 -1.39 -13.20 32.92
C LEU A 622 -0.10 -14.01 32.82
N GLU A 623 0.31 -14.41 31.60
CA GLU A 623 1.57 -15.11 31.37
C GLU A 623 2.78 -14.27 31.77
N ARG A 624 2.75 -12.95 31.55
CA ARG A 624 3.82 -12.04 31.98
C ARG A 624 3.87 -11.94 33.50
N ILE A 625 2.71 -11.77 34.14
CA ILE A 625 2.60 -11.72 35.61
C ILE A 625 3.13 -13.01 36.24
N ASN A 626 2.76 -14.18 35.70
CA ASN A 626 3.21 -15.47 36.21
C ASN A 626 4.71 -15.68 36.02
N ARG A 627 5.26 -15.37 34.84
CA ARG A 627 6.71 -15.44 34.59
C ARG A 627 7.50 -14.56 35.55
N TYR A 628 7.02 -13.35 35.81
CA TYR A 628 7.65 -12.45 36.77
C TYR A 628 7.62 -13.01 38.20
N ALA A 629 6.48 -13.59 38.62
CA ALA A 629 6.37 -14.24 39.93
C ALA A 629 7.30 -15.47 40.07
N GLU A 630 7.49 -16.24 39.00
CA GLU A 630 8.44 -17.36 38.96
C GLU A 630 9.89 -16.87 39.08
N GLN A 631 10.26 -15.82 38.35
CA GLN A 631 11.58 -15.19 38.44
C GLN A 631 11.87 -14.65 39.84
N GLN A 632 10.90 -14.01 40.50
CA GLN A 632 11.06 -13.55 41.88
C GLN A 632 11.27 -14.71 42.86
N LYS A 633 10.52 -15.81 42.70
CA LYS A 633 10.71 -17.01 43.54
C LYS A 633 12.10 -17.62 43.33
N GLN A 634 12.58 -17.71 42.09
CA GLN A 634 13.92 -18.21 41.79
C GLN A 634 15.01 -17.31 42.41
N ALA A 635 14.90 -15.99 42.25
CA ALA A 635 15.84 -15.04 42.85
C ALA A 635 15.86 -15.09 44.38
N GLN A 636 14.70 -15.28 45.03
CA GLN A 636 14.63 -15.49 46.49
C GLN A 636 15.30 -16.81 46.91
N THR A 637 15.06 -17.90 46.17
CA THR A 637 15.68 -19.20 46.45
C THR A 637 17.21 -19.17 46.29
N GLU A 638 17.71 -18.45 45.28
CA GLU A 638 19.15 -18.25 45.05
C GLU A 638 19.80 -17.31 46.08
N SER A 639 19.07 -16.32 46.59
CA SER A 639 19.52 -15.42 47.66
C SER A 639 19.53 -16.10 49.04
N GLU A 640 18.66 -17.07 49.30
CA GLU A 640 18.59 -17.82 50.57
C GLU A 640 19.60 -18.97 50.65
N ALA A 641 20.06 -19.50 49.50
CA ALA A 641 21.07 -20.56 49.43
C ALA A 641 22.40 -20.24 50.15
N PRO A 642 23.02 -19.05 50.00
CA PRO A 642 24.25 -18.71 50.72
C PRO A 642 24.03 -18.43 52.23
N ILE A 643 22.85 -17.96 52.63
CA ILE A 643 22.52 -17.68 54.05
C ILE A 643 22.32 -18.99 54.82
N ASN A 644 21.62 -19.96 54.22
CA ASN A 644 21.46 -21.29 54.81
C ASN A 644 22.80 -22.05 54.86
N ALA A 645 23.68 -21.89 53.87
CA ALA A 645 25.03 -22.48 53.90
C ALA A 645 25.90 -21.88 55.03
N GLN A 646 25.78 -20.58 55.32
CA GLN A 646 26.47 -19.93 56.43
C GLN A 646 25.90 -20.31 57.82
N LEU A 647 24.58 -20.43 57.96
CA LEU A 647 23.95 -20.93 59.20
C LEU A 647 24.30 -22.39 59.47
N HIS A 648 24.37 -23.24 58.43
CA HIS A 648 24.75 -24.64 58.59
C HIS A 648 26.23 -24.81 58.99
N ASN A 649 27.11 -23.92 58.51
CA ASN A 649 28.52 -23.86 58.94
C ASN A 649 28.72 -23.29 60.35
N GLN A 650 27.83 -22.42 60.85
CA GLN A 650 27.92 -21.93 62.24
C GLN A 650 27.35 -22.93 63.26
N LEU A 651 26.31 -23.69 62.92
CA LEU A 651 25.75 -24.74 63.79
C LEU A 651 26.66 -25.97 63.92
N SER A 652 27.52 -26.22 62.94
CA SER A 652 28.49 -27.34 62.94
C SER A 652 29.83 -27.01 63.61
N GLN A 653 30.04 -25.76 64.08
CA GLN A 653 31.24 -25.33 64.81
C GLN A 653 31.02 -25.14 66.33
N SER A 654 29.92 -25.63 66.90
CA SER A 654 29.77 -25.64 68.36
C SER A 654 30.68 -26.74 68.99
N PRO A 655 31.62 -26.41 69.88
CA PRO A 655 32.55 -27.39 70.44
C PRO A 655 31.84 -28.32 71.43
N PRO A 656 32.18 -29.62 71.48
CA PRO A 656 31.59 -30.53 72.44
C PRO A 656 32.04 -30.15 73.86
N SER A 657 31.09 -30.05 74.79
CA SER A 657 31.38 -29.88 76.21
C SER A 657 32.23 -31.05 76.70
N SER A 658 33.45 -30.75 77.14
CA SER A 658 34.37 -31.69 77.74
C SER A 658 33.83 -32.24 79.06
N ALA A 659 33.39 -33.50 79.05
CA ALA A 659 33.21 -34.30 80.26
C ALA A 659 34.31 -35.36 80.34
N ASN A 660 35.21 -35.13 81.30
CA ASN A 660 35.99 -36.06 82.12
C ASN A 660 36.60 -37.34 81.51
N ALA A 661 37.92 -37.46 81.65
CA ALA A 661 38.54 -38.55 82.43
C ALA A 661 40.03 -38.26 82.65
N LEU A 662 40.48 -38.27 83.91
CA LEU A 662 41.82 -38.72 84.29
C LEU A 662 41.80 -39.11 85.78
N ASP A 663 42.01 -40.39 86.01
CA ASP A 663 42.24 -41.06 87.29
C ASP A 663 43.67 -40.74 87.79
N SER A 664 43.80 -40.27 89.03
CA SER A 664 44.86 -40.56 90.02
C SER A 664 44.66 -39.71 91.28
#